data_AF-A0A9E2VLQ2-F1
#
_entry.id   AF-A0A9E2VLQ2-F1
#
_cell.length_a   1.000
_cell.length_b   1.000
_cell.length_c   1.000
_cell.angle_alpha   90.00
_cell.angle_beta   90.00
_cell.angle_gamma   90.00
#
_symmetry.space_group_name_H-M   'P 1'
#
loop_
_entity.id
_entity.type
_entity.pdbx_description
1 polymer ?
#
loop_
_entity_poly.entity_id
_entity_poly.type
_entity_poly.pdbx_seq_one_letter_code
_entity_poly.pdbx_strand_id
1 'polypeptide(L)'
;VALKDTSGNSYTNTSTFTVPVYGTIPADYATTQADTTSSGFVVRTFAMDAQRGPGDMNSIPNAEEQLVGGFLDPSTGLPYPNTAILTGATNGVFYVTNYINFEINGGDINANPPQPDHFNSGNNYPNVFFPGIPSSNVTQPTTEDFACEITTYLSLKRGYYRMGVNSDDGFAVSVAPGEADVAGLRLGDFATGRGSSDTTFDFVVTQDGIYPFRLSYWQGTGGGNLEWWTKDLQTGAYHLVNDRTDSSALIAYSSGHARGHFESISPANGFAGCEPTNHVVAMLQDDLTSIQQNSIAMTIDGNAVTPTISKNAGLTTVTYIPAQPFAFNSSHAGTLVYQESTTPPTTWTNTFSFVVRLQTPNDLPTNSFWIESEDWDFGGGQTLPVASIMPYGGGAYQTSGTDTTKFDIDYHNDDHGLNNATSSLNEDEAYRSGGDLDLTDSSGNHYQSVDTTDNANNRYGTLRPGGFVMTDDWRIGWINSGDWGNYTRTIPPNVYNVFAAMSHGDAAGTLHDERGSLQLVTSGWGTKNQSLVTLGSFDGPASGGWGVNTLVKMQSSDGSDAVIKLGGTNTLRFNADSGDFDWFVLAPTVAPAKVMSASPVASVHGEPRNTPIDVVVANLSTSVATNTVKLSVNGQDVTSSIIITVNAGMGGNGSTVSIHYQPPQLLALGTNGYTLTFADNGTPPKTTTYTATFIVDPRATPNQFLIEAEDFDFGGGQSTNIASTMPYLGGAYQGLSAKFGVDYYNNDGLDSQAYRWGGDLNMTNSSGAGIQNVDTDATGDVYRGSWTNTVNFKVGWIDSADWFNYTRTFPANTYQVWVALSHGDPAGTAHRLLGSIGLVTSGVGTTNQTVQVLGSCDAPSTGTWGLNNLVPMTNTNGVPIVVQLGGTETVQFQGNSGDYDYLLFVPSAPAGPQFSKIQVSGSNLIITWSGAGTLQQAASPSGSWSAVSGASSPATVPIGGSKSLYFRIQQ
;
A
#
# COMPACT_ATOMS: atom_id res chain seq x y z
N VAL A 1 50.77 4.92 32.24
CA VAL A 1 51.79 5.49 33.15
C VAL A 1 53.18 5.25 32.55
N ALA A 2 54.05 6.26 32.55
CA ALA A 2 55.45 6.12 32.12
C ALA A 2 56.39 6.39 33.29
N LEU A 3 57.31 5.47 33.54
CA LEU A 3 58.29 5.54 34.61
C LEU A 3 59.68 5.43 33.98
N LYS A 4 60.68 6.13 34.54
CA LYS A 4 62.08 5.86 34.25
C LYS A 4 62.73 5.21 35.46
N ASP A 5 63.47 4.12 35.24
CA ASP A 5 64.31 3.57 36.30
C ASP A 5 65.54 4.46 36.55
N THR A 6 66.26 4.15 37.62
CA THR A 6 67.48 4.87 38.03
C THR A 6 68.64 4.73 37.03
N SER A 7 68.51 3.87 36.01
CA SER A 7 69.46 3.71 34.91
C SER A 7 69.02 4.46 33.64
N GLY A 8 67.88 5.17 33.67
CA GLY A 8 67.36 5.97 32.56
C GLY A 8 66.47 5.19 31.57
N ASN A 9 66.20 3.90 31.80
CA ASN A 9 65.32 3.12 30.94
C ASN A 9 63.86 3.49 31.18
N SER A 10 63.11 3.69 30.09
CA SER A 10 61.69 4.06 30.17
C SER A 10 60.81 2.82 30.07
N TYR A 11 59.92 2.66 31.04
CA TYR A 11 58.88 1.62 31.03
C TYR A 11 57.54 2.30 30.89
N THR A 12 56.81 1.93 29.84
CA THR A 12 55.46 2.43 29.58
C THR A 12 54.49 1.29 29.82
N ASN A 13 53.53 1.51 30.71
CA ASN A 13 52.37 0.63 30.86
C ASN A 13 51.13 1.38 30.40
N THR A 14 50.39 0.78 29.47
CA THR A 14 49.12 1.30 28.95
C THR A 14 48.00 0.48 29.58
N SER A 15 47.13 1.15 30.34
CA SER A 15 45.88 0.57 30.84
C SER A 15 44.73 1.37 30.26
N THR A 16 43.69 0.66 29.83
CA THR A 16 42.42 1.23 29.41
C THR A 16 41.40 1.05 30.53
N PHE A 17 40.54 2.02 30.73
CA PHE A 17 39.34 1.90 31.56
C PHE A 17 38.16 2.48 30.78
N THR A 18 36.97 1.96 31.05
CA THR A 18 35.72 2.46 30.51
C THR A 18 35.10 3.39 31.54
N VAL A 19 34.75 4.61 31.14
CA VAL A 19 33.94 5.52 31.95
C VAL A 19 32.46 5.32 31.59
N PRO A 20 31.53 5.51 32.55
CA PRO A 20 30.12 5.64 32.23
C PRO A 20 29.90 6.74 31.19
N VAL A 21 28.82 6.62 30.41
CA VAL A 21 28.41 7.67 29.46
C VAL A 21 28.05 8.92 30.26
N TYR A 22 28.56 10.08 29.85
CA TYR A 22 28.27 11.38 30.46
C TYR A 22 28.03 12.46 29.39
N GLY A 23 27.20 13.44 29.71
CA GLY A 23 27.00 14.62 28.86
C GLY A 23 28.20 15.57 28.93
N THR A 24 28.54 16.25 27.84
CA THR A 24 29.57 17.31 27.85
C THR A 24 28.91 18.65 27.52
N ILE A 25 28.94 19.60 28.46
CA ILE A 25 28.39 20.94 28.27
C ILE A 25 29.40 21.80 27.49
N PRO A 26 29.04 22.28 26.28
CA PRO A 26 29.90 23.14 25.48
C PRO A 26 30.18 24.48 26.16
N ALA A 27 31.38 25.03 26.00
CA ALA A 27 31.74 26.31 26.59
C ALA A 27 30.95 27.50 26.02
N ASP A 28 30.49 27.39 24.76
CA ASP A 28 29.70 28.40 24.06
C ASP A 28 28.21 28.43 24.47
N TYR A 29 27.79 27.56 25.39
CA TYR A 29 26.48 27.64 26.03
C TYR A 29 26.47 28.62 27.22
N ALA A 30 27.66 29.03 27.71
CA ALA A 30 27.74 29.96 28.84
C ALA A 30 27.28 31.37 28.43
N THR A 31 26.56 32.04 29.33
CA THR A 31 26.24 33.47 29.21
C THR A 31 27.05 34.31 30.19
N THR A 32 27.32 35.56 29.82
CA THR A 32 27.89 36.57 30.72
C THR A 32 26.84 37.57 31.22
N GLN A 33 25.57 37.41 30.84
CA GLN A 33 24.48 38.35 31.11
C GLN A 33 23.47 37.81 32.14
N ALA A 34 23.86 36.85 32.97
CA ALA A 34 23.07 36.45 34.12
C ALA A 34 23.05 37.58 35.16
N ASP A 35 21.88 37.87 35.76
CA ASP A 35 21.77 38.82 36.85
C ASP A 35 22.26 38.15 38.15
N THR A 36 23.52 38.39 38.48
CA THR A 36 24.14 37.81 39.67
C THR A 36 23.58 38.35 41.00
N THR A 37 22.69 39.35 40.96
CA THR A 37 21.96 39.85 42.14
C THR A 37 20.64 39.11 42.37
N SER A 38 20.12 38.43 41.35
CA SER A 38 18.98 37.54 41.48
C SER A 38 19.38 36.24 42.20
N SER A 39 18.41 35.50 42.72
CA SER A 39 18.67 34.20 43.35
C SER A 39 17.56 33.23 42.97
N GLY A 40 17.95 32.00 42.65
CA GLY A 40 17.05 30.85 42.51
C GLY A 40 16.50 30.64 41.12
N PHE A 41 15.20 30.37 41.02
CA PHE A 41 14.55 29.78 39.86
C PHE A 41 13.28 30.53 39.46
N VAL A 42 12.92 30.41 38.18
CA VAL A 42 11.61 30.79 37.65
C VAL A 42 10.81 29.52 37.44
N VAL A 43 9.56 29.48 37.91
CA VAL A 43 8.66 28.32 37.80
C VAL A 43 7.39 28.71 37.06
N ARG A 44 7.11 28.04 35.94
CA ARG A 44 5.84 28.12 35.22
C ARG A 44 5.08 26.81 35.44
N THR A 45 3.87 26.90 36.00
CA THR A 45 3.03 25.73 36.28
C THR A 45 1.83 25.70 35.35
N PHE A 46 1.59 24.55 34.72
CA PHE A 46 0.38 24.26 33.95
C PHE A 46 -0.32 23.06 34.56
N ALA A 47 -1.52 23.27 35.11
CA ALA A 47 -2.40 22.18 35.54
C ALA A 47 -3.60 22.10 34.59
N MET A 48 -4.16 20.91 34.40
CA MET A 48 -5.36 20.72 33.59
C MET A 48 -6.37 19.84 34.32
N ASP A 49 -7.66 20.02 34.02
CA ASP A 49 -8.74 19.20 34.58
C ASP A 49 -9.04 17.98 33.69
N ALA A 50 -7.96 17.30 33.31
CA ALA A 50 -7.99 16.13 32.43
C ALA A 50 -6.70 15.33 32.63
N GLN A 51 -6.77 14.02 32.42
CA GLN A 51 -5.60 13.17 32.46
C GLN A 51 -4.74 13.38 31.19
N ARG A 52 -3.41 13.41 31.32
CA ARG A 52 -2.52 13.40 30.14
C ARG A 52 -2.60 12.08 29.38
N GLY A 53 -2.57 12.14 28.04
CA GLY A 53 -2.60 10.98 27.16
C GLY A 53 -2.45 11.34 25.68
N PRO A 54 -2.50 10.37 24.77
CA PRO A 54 -2.63 8.93 25.00
C PRO A 54 -1.33 8.31 25.55
N GLY A 55 -1.41 7.03 25.93
CA GLY A 55 -0.27 6.25 26.42
C GLY A 55 0.11 6.60 27.86
N ASP A 56 1.41 6.58 28.14
CA ASP A 56 1.94 6.92 29.47
C ASP A 56 1.78 8.43 29.73
N MET A 57 0.91 8.77 30.68
CA MET A 57 0.66 10.15 31.11
C MET A 57 1.92 10.84 31.65
N ASN A 58 2.93 10.06 32.06
CA ASN A 58 4.19 10.52 32.63
C ASN A 58 5.36 10.49 31.64
N SER A 59 5.06 10.58 30.35
CA SER A 59 6.06 10.72 29.29
C SER A 59 6.42 12.19 29.00
N ILE A 60 7.66 12.41 28.54
CA ILE A 60 8.14 13.75 28.14
C ILE A 60 7.22 14.43 27.11
N PRO A 61 6.78 13.77 26.02
CA PRO A 61 5.95 14.44 25.02
C PRO A 61 4.62 14.92 25.58
N ASN A 62 3.99 14.14 26.47
CA ASN A 62 2.76 14.54 27.12
C ASN A 62 2.97 15.72 28.07
N ALA A 63 4.08 15.76 28.81
CA ALA A 63 4.39 16.90 29.69
C ALA A 63 4.69 18.19 28.90
N GLU A 64 5.47 18.09 27.82
CA GLU A 64 5.78 19.23 26.96
C GLU A 64 4.52 19.73 26.21
N GLU A 65 3.63 18.82 25.77
CA GLU A 65 2.34 19.20 25.16
C GLU A 65 1.42 19.91 26.17
N GLN A 66 1.47 19.52 27.46
CA GLN A 66 0.75 20.23 28.51
C GLN A 66 1.34 21.63 28.76
N LEU A 67 2.66 21.76 28.85
CA LEU A 67 3.34 23.04 29.11
C LEU A 67 3.12 24.08 27.99
N VAL A 68 2.91 23.64 26.74
CA VAL A 68 2.54 24.50 25.61
C VAL A 68 1.01 24.71 25.49
N GLY A 69 0.20 23.98 26.26
CA GLY A 69 -1.26 24.05 26.21
C GLY A 69 -1.83 23.44 24.93
N GLY A 70 -1.20 22.40 24.38
CA GLY A 70 -1.57 21.79 23.11
C GLY A 70 -2.67 20.72 23.19
N PHE A 71 -3.02 20.27 24.39
CA PHE A 71 -4.15 19.36 24.61
C PHE A 71 -5.49 20.01 24.27
N LEU A 72 -6.26 19.37 23.40
CA LEU A 72 -7.61 19.80 23.03
C LEU A 72 -8.66 19.05 23.84
N ASP A 73 -9.67 19.78 24.32
CA ASP A 73 -10.87 19.21 24.93
C ASP A 73 -11.77 18.62 23.83
N PRO A 74 -12.02 17.30 23.82
CA PRO A 74 -12.82 16.65 22.78
C PRO A 74 -14.26 17.17 22.69
N SER A 75 -14.79 17.76 23.77
CA SER A 75 -16.16 18.28 23.81
C SER A 75 -16.30 19.66 23.16
N THR A 76 -15.25 20.48 23.18
CA THR A 76 -15.25 21.85 22.65
C THR A 76 -14.38 22.05 21.42
N GLY A 77 -13.40 21.16 21.19
CA GLY A 77 -12.36 21.31 20.17
C GLY A 77 -11.38 22.46 20.47
N LEU A 78 -11.39 22.98 21.70
CA LEU A 78 -10.51 24.07 22.15
C LEU A 78 -9.43 23.56 23.09
N PRO A 79 -8.29 24.25 23.22
CA PRO A 79 -7.27 23.91 24.20
C PRO A 79 -7.81 23.89 25.64
N TYR A 80 -7.37 22.94 26.46
CA TYR A 80 -7.66 22.95 27.90
C TYR A 80 -7.09 24.22 28.55
N PRO A 81 -7.84 24.89 29.44
CA PRO A 81 -7.33 26.02 30.19
C PRO A 81 -6.31 25.58 31.24
N ASN A 82 -5.32 26.44 31.53
CA ASN A 82 -4.46 26.25 32.70
C ASN A 82 -5.24 26.50 33.99
N THR A 83 -5.38 25.48 34.84
CA THR A 83 -6.10 25.52 36.11
C THR A 83 -5.20 25.81 37.32
N ALA A 84 -3.89 26.03 37.13
CA ALA A 84 -2.98 26.36 38.23
C ALA A 84 -3.37 27.67 38.93
N ILE A 85 -3.23 27.73 40.25
CA ILE A 85 -3.56 28.94 41.02
C ILE A 85 -2.43 29.95 40.88
N LEU A 86 -2.54 30.88 39.93
CA LEU A 86 -1.51 31.89 39.63
C LEU A 86 -1.47 33.07 40.64
N THR A 87 -2.07 32.91 41.82
CA THR A 87 -1.98 33.94 42.87
C THR A 87 -0.55 34.03 43.38
N GLY A 88 0.08 35.20 43.27
CA GLY A 88 1.49 35.40 43.62
C GLY A 88 2.46 35.21 42.45
N ALA A 89 1.99 34.76 41.29
CA ALA A 89 2.77 34.78 40.05
C ALA A 89 2.83 36.20 39.46
N THR A 90 3.94 36.53 38.79
CA THR A 90 4.10 37.75 37.99
C THR A 90 4.20 37.34 36.53
N ASN A 91 3.32 37.85 35.66
CA ASN A 91 3.25 37.44 34.25
C ASN A 91 3.14 35.92 34.05
N GLY A 92 2.43 35.23 34.95
CA GLY A 92 2.21 33.78 34.87
C GLY A 92 3.33 32.89 35.39
N VAL A 93 4.41 33.46 35.96
CA VAL A 93 5.51 32.70 36.56
C VAL A 93 5.75 33.04 38.03
N PHE A 94 6.26 32.06 38.79
CA PHE A 94 6.65 32.19 40.19
C PHE A 94 8.16 32.29 40.33
N TYR A 95 8.64 33.06 41.32
CA TYR A 95 10.06 33.17 41.64
C TYR A 95 10.37 32.43 42.94
N VAL A 96 11.21 31.41 42.86
CA VAL A 96 11.66 30.61 44.00
C VAL A 96 13.09 31.02 44.31
N THR A 97 13.29 31.75 45.41
CA THR A 97 14.57 32.45 45.66
C THR A 97 15.64 31.63 46.37
N ASN A 98 15.25 30.51 46.96
CA ASN A 98 16.10 29.54 47.65
C ASN A 98 16.33 28.32 46.74
N TYR A 99 15.97 27.12 47.17
CA TYR A 99 16.18 25.83 46.48
C TYR A 99 14.85 25.18 46.09
N ILE A 100 14.91 24.16 45.23
CA ILE A 100 13.76 23.31 44.88
C ILE A 100 13.65 22.16 45.89
N ASN A 101 12.61 22.20 46.71
CA ASN A 101 12.27 21.16 47.70
C ASN A 101 10.75 21.12 47.87
N PHE A 102 10.06 20.55 46.89
CA PHE A 102 8.61 20.62 46.75
C PHE A 102 7.93 19.30 47.09
N GLU A 103 6.74 19.39 47.67
CA GLU A 103 5.84 18.26 47.90
C GLU A 103 4.38 18.75 47.79
N ILE A 104 3.49 17.93 47.23
CA ILE A 104 2.11 18.33 46.88
C ILE A 104 1.22 18.67 48.08
N ASN A 105 1.55 18.19 49.28
CA ASN A 105 0.89 18.50 50.55
C ASN A 105 1.67 19.51 51.40
N GLY A 106 2.81 19.99 50.91
CA GLY A 106 3.69 20.94 51.61
C GLY A 106 4.29 20.37 52.90
N GLY A 107 4.46 19.05 53.00
CA GLY A 107 5.03 18.36 54.16
C GLY A 107 6.20 17.44 53.80
N ASP A 108 6.92 16.95 54.81
CA ASP A 108 7.98 15.93 54.62
C ASP A 108 7.43 14.71 53.86
N ILE A 109 8.26 14.05 53.05
CA ILE A 109 7.84 12.89 52.24
C ILE A 109 7.55 11.73 53.19
N ASN A 110 6.26 11.56 53.51
CA ASN A 110 5.77 10.54 54.43
C ASN A 110 5.31 9.29 53.68
N ALA A 111 6.19 8.71 52.86
CA ALA A 111 5.89 7.53 52.05
C ALA A 111 6.11 6.21 52.81
N ASN A 112 5.29 5.20 52.50
CA ASN A 112 5.47 3.81 52.98
C ASN A 112 5.49 2.84 51.77
N PRO A 113 6.61 2.13 51.50
CA PRO A 113 7.86 2.11 52.26
C PRO A 113 8.59 3.45 52.26
N PRO A 114 9.52 3.70 53.21
CA PRO A 114 10.31 4.94 53.24
C PRO A 114 11.00 5.18 51.90
N GLN A 115 10.79 6.37 51.35
CA GLN A 115 11.43 6.82 50.11
C GLN A 115 12.61 7.75 50.44
N PRO A 116 13.56 7.95 49.50
CA PRO A 116 14.64 8.90 49.71
C PRO A 116 14.05 10.31 49.84
N ASP A 117 14.25 10.91 51.00
CA ASP A 117 13.93 12.29 51.33
C ASP A 117 15.21 12.83 51.99
N HIS A 118 16.11 13.37 51.17
CA HIS A 118 17.41 13.80 51.66
C HIS A 118 17.32 15.15 52.36
N PHE A 119 16.22 15.89 52.17
CA PHE A 119 16.02 17.25 52.63
C PHE A 119 14.60 17.43 53.20
N ASN A 120 14.48 17.23 54.52
CA ASN A 120 13.23 17.32 55.28
C ASN A 120 13.36 18.18 56.53
N SER A 121 12.25 18.35 57.24
CA SER A 121 12.21 19.04 58.54
C SER A 121 13.19 18.44 59.56
N GLY A 122 13.53 17.15 59.46
CA GLY A 122 14.50 16.47 60.32
C GLY A 122 15.95 16.96 60.17
N ASN A 123 16.30 17.55 59.02
CA ASN A 123 17.61 18.18 58.77
C ASN A 123 17.52 19.67 58.38
N ASN A 124 16.43 20.34 58.78
CA ASN A 124 16.14 21.77 58.58
C ASN A 124 15.84 22.20 57.13
N TYR A 125 15.37 21.28 56.30
CA TYR A 125 14.87 21.58 54.96
C TYR A 125 13.40 21.16 54.84
N PRO A 126 12.45 21.86 55.50
CA PRO A 126 11.03 21.50 55.33
C PRO A 126 10.61 21.65 53.86
N ASN A 127 9.82 20.69 53.38
CA ASN A 127 9.20 20.78 52.05
C ASN A 127 8.18 21.92 51.99
N VAL A 128 7.95 22.43 50.77
CA VAL A 128 6.93 23.43 50.50
C VAL A 128 6.03 22.98 49.33
N PHE A 129 4.86 23.60 49.19
CA PHE A 129 3.99 23.32 48.06
C PHE A 129 4.66 23.63 46.73
N PHE A 130 4.34 22.83 45.71
CA PHE A 130 4.56 23.22 44.32
C PHE A 130 3.86 24.56 44.03
N PRO A 131 4.54 25.53 43.39
CA PRO A 131 3.90 26.79 43.04
C PRO A 131 2.66 26.58 42.15
N GLY A 132 1.52 27.12 42.57
CA GLY A 132 0.24 27.00 41.84
C GLY A 132 -0.55 25.72 42.09
N ILE A 133 -0.05 24.82 42.96
CA ILE A 133 -0.71 23.55 43.35
C ILE A 133 -1.03 23.58 44.86
N PRO A 134 -2.21 23.08 45.31
CA PRO A 134 -3.28 22.47 44.53
C PRO A 134 -3.92 23.43 43.52
N SER A 135 -4.34 22.90 42.37
CA SER A 135 -4.93 23.68 41.27
C SER A 135 -6.41 24.02 41.56
N SER A 136 -6.96 25.02 40.86
CA SER A 136 -8.38 25.39 40.98
C SER A 136 -9.22 24.57 40.00
N ASN A 137 -9.78 23.44 40.44
CA ASN A 137 -10.78 22.68 39.68
C ASN A 137 -12.21 23.16 40.03
N VAL A 138 -13.16 22.94 39.09
CA VAL A 138 -14.54 23.45 39.10
C VAL A 138 -15.44 22.81 40.18
N THR A 139 -15.03 21.68 40.75
CA THR A 139 -15.74 20.91 41.79
C THR A 139 -14.93 20.64 43.06
N GLN A 140 -13.61 20.43 43.01
CA GLN A 140 -12.67 20.40 44.16
C GLN A 140 -11.21 20.68 43.74
N PRO A 141 -10.35 21.29 44.58
CA PRO A 141 -8.92 21.42 44.29
C PRO A 141 -8.24 20.06 44.05
N THR A 142 -7.37 19.96 43.04
CA THR A 142 -6.61 18.74 42.71
C THR A 142 -5.10 18.96 42.82
N THR A 143 -4.37 17.91 43.18
CA THR A 143 -2.90 17.84 43.19
C THR A 143 -2.34 17.00 42.04
N GLU A 144 -3.22 16.60 41.12
CA GLU A 144 -2.95 15.68 40.01
C GLU A 144 -2.81 16.43 38.67
N ASP A 145 -2.28 15.77 37.65
CA ASP A 145 -2.28 16.21 36.25
C ASP A 145 -1.72 17.62 36.01
N PHE A 146 -0.54 17.89 36.57
CA PHE A 146 0.18 19.15 36.33
C PHE A 146 1.62 18.95 35.85
N ALA A 147 2.15 19.98 35.20
CA ALA A 147 3.53 20.08 34.79
C ALA A 147 4.13 21.43 35.21
N CYS A 148 5.41 21.42 35.54
CA CYS A 148 6.20 22.60 35.89
C CYS A 148 7.40 22.71 34.94
N GLU A 149 7.64 23.92 34.45
CA GLU A 149 8.90 24.30 33.81
C GLU A 149 9.68 25.20 34.78
N ILE A 150 10.87 24.75 35.15
CA ILE A 150 11.75 25.41 36.10
C ILE A 150 13.02 25.84 35.36
N THR A 151 13.30 27.14 35.31
CA THR A 151 14.45 27.68 34.56
C THR A 151 15.37 28.47 35.49
N THR A 152 16.67 28.44 35.20
CA THR A 152 17.69 29.14 35.99
C THR A 152 19.03 29.24 35.26
N TYR A 153 19.91 30.10 35.76
CA TYR A 153 21.30 30.21 35.35
C TYR A 153 22.23 29.64 36.42
N LEU A 154 22.85 28.48 36.17
CA LEU A 154 23.76 27.82 37.11
C LEU A 154 25.20 28.27 36.94
N SER A 155 25.82 28.74 38.03
CA SER A 155 27.26 29.03 38.09
C SER A 155 28.06 27.75 38.27
N LEU A 156 28.73 27.31 37.21
CA LEU A 156 29.50 26.07 37.17
C LEU A 156 31.01 26.35 37.02
N LYS A 157 31.80 25.44 37.58
CA LYS A 157 33.26 25.39 37.37
C LYS A 157 33.58 24.32 36.35
N ARG A 158 34.72 24.46 35.66
CA ARG A 158 35.25 23.38 34.84
C ARG A 158 35.43 22.14 35.72
N GLY A 159 34.80 21.03 35.34
CA GLY A 159 34.86 19.82 36.16
C GLY A 159 33.81 18.78 35.80
N TYR A 160 33.87 17.67 36.52
CA TYR A 160 32.90 16.59 36.47
C TYR A 160 31.87 16.78 37.59
N TYR A 161 30.60 16.65 37.25
CA TYR A 161 29.48 16.81 38.17
C TYR A 161 28.63 15.55 38.20
N ARG A 162 28.17 15.21 39.40
CA ARG A 162 26.99 14.36 39.59
C ARG A 162 25.87 15.21 40.14
N MET A 163 24.79 15.28 39.37
CA MET A 163 23.56 15.94 39.74
C MET A 163 22.47 14.90 39.95
N GLY A 164 21.46 15.24 40.73
CA GLY A 164 20.33 14.36 40.92
C GLY A 164 19.03 15.11 41.14
N VAL A 165 17.95 14.44 40.74
CA VAL A 165 16.59 14.87 41.00
C VAL A 165 15.92 13.74 41.77
N ASN A 166 15.35 14.08 42.92
CA ASN A 166 14.37 13.22 43.56
C ASN A 166 12.99 13.64 43.07
N SER A 167 12.23 12.71 42.48
CA SER A 167 10.88 13.02 42.02
C SER A 167 9.92 11.84 42.18
N ASP A 168 8.67 12.15 42.49
CA ASP A 168 7.51 11.32 42.22
C ASP A 168 7.00 11.67 40.83
N ASP A 169 6.82 10.65 39.99
CA ASP A 169 6.71 10.69 38.54
C ASP A 169 7.95 11.27 37.81
N GLY A 170 7.73 12.04 36.75
CA GLY A 170 8.73 12.28 35.72
C GLY A 170 9.35 13.66 35.76
N PHE A 171 10.57 13.74 35.24
CA PHE A 171 11.30 14.98 35.10
C PHE A 171 12.29 14.92 33.95
N ALA A 172 12.78 16.08 33.54
CA ALA A 172 13.84 16.16 32.54
C ALA A 172 14.70 17.43 32.71
N VAL A 173 16.01 17.25 32.88
CA VAL A 173 17.00 18.36 33.00
C VAL A 173 17.75 18.53 31.68
N SER A 174 17.80 19.76 31.17
CA SER A 174 18.56 20.13 29.98
C SER A 174 19.34 21.43 30.16
N VAL A 175 20.33 21.62 29.28
CA VAL A 175 21.15 22.84 29.18
C VAL A 175 21.20 23.27 27.71
N ALA A 176 21.12 24.57 27.47
CA ALA A 176 21.12 25.14 26.14
C ALA A 176 21.82 26.50 26.13
N PRO A 177 22.27 27.00 24.96
CA PRO A 177 22.81 28.35 24.86
C PRO A 177 21.76 29.44 25.11
N GLY A 178 20.47 29.10 24.99
CA GLY A 178 19.34 29.95 25.33
C GLY A 178 18.42 29.28 26.37
N GLU A 179 17.67 30.09 27.10
CA GLU A 179 16.70 29.65 28.11
C GLU A 179 15.29 30.04 27.62
N ALA A 180 14.32 29.15 27.44
CA ALA A 180 14.15 27.78 27.95
C ALA A 180 14.08 26.74 26.82
N ASP A 181 15.17 26.54 26.07
CA ASP A 181 15.16 25.75 24.83
C ASP A 181 14.68 24.29 25.00
N VAL A 182 13.59 23.92 24.31
CA VAL A 182 13.01 22.56 24.35
C VAL A 182 13.84 21.52 23.58
N ALA A 183 14.77 21.97 22.72
CA ALA A 183 15.75 21.14 22.03
C ALA A 183 17.13 21.15 22.73
N GLY A 184 17.20 21.65 23.97
CA GLY A 184 18.43 21.67 24.76
C GLY A 184 19.07 20.30 24.97
N LEU A 185 20.38 20.29 25.26
CA LEU A 185 21.13 19.07 25.54
C LEU A 185 20.57 18.41 26.80
N ARG A 186 19.95 17.24 26.65
CA ARG A 186 19.42 16.42 27.76
C ARG A 186 20.58 15.88 28.60
N LEU A 187 20.56 16.18 29.91
CA LEU A 187 21.58 15.72 30.86
C LEU A 187 21.09 14.56 31.72
N GLY A 188 19.81 14.56 32.09
CA GLY A 188 19.18 13.45 32.79
C GLY A 188 17.66 13.61 32.83
N ASP A 189 16.97 12.49 32.87
CA ASP A 189 15.51 12.42 32.87
C ASP A 189 15.02 11.10 33.48
N PHE A 190 13.75 11.11 33.83
CA PHE A 190 12.94 9.92 34.08
C PHE A 190 11.57 10.18 33.47
N ALA A 191 11.16 9.36 32.50
CA ALA A 191 10.05 9.66 31.61
C ALA A 191 8.90 8.64 31.67
N THR A 192 8.62 8.13 32.87
CA THR A 192 7.47 7.26 33.17
C THR A 192 6.99 7.49 34.60
N GLY A 193 5.96 6.78 35.03
CA GLY A 193 5.42 6.89 36.39
C GLY A 193 6.31 6.21 37.44
N ARG A 194 6.46 6.83 38.62
CA ARG A 194 7.13 6.24 39.78
C ARG A 194 6.72 6.94 41.07
N GLY A 195 6.90 6.28 42.21
CA GLY A 195 6.94 7.01 43.49
C GLY A 195 8.26 7.75 43.70
N SER A 196 8.31 8.67 44.68
CA SER A 196 9.52 9.45 45.03
C SER A 196 10.81 8.63 45.02
N SER A 197 11.74 8.99 44.15
CA SER A 197 13.03 8.31 44.02
C SER A 197 14.11 9.19 43.40
N ASP A 198 15.36 8.91 43.74
CA ASP A 198 16.52 9.60 43.17
C ASP A 198 16.81 9.14 41.73
N THR A 199 17.12 10.08 40.87
CA THR A 199 17.80 9.84 39.59
C THR A 199 19.04 10.69 39.50
N THR A 200 20.20 10.04 39.43
CA THR A 200 21.48 10.72 39.23
C THR A 200 21.93 10.67 37.79
N PHE A 201 22.55 11.75 37.33
CA PHE A 201 23.19 11.83 36.04
C PHE A 201 24.49 12.61 36.13
N ASP A 202 25.41 12.28 35.23
CA ASP A 202 26.78 12.78 35.24
C ASP A 202 27.06 13.61 33.98
N PHE A 203 27.77 14.72 34.16
CA PHE A 203 28.20 15.56 33.05
C PHE A 203 29.52 16.27 33.32
N VAL A 204 30.17 16.70 32.24
CA VAL A 204 31.41 17.47 32.28
C VAL A 204 31.15 18.89 31.79
N VAL A 205 31.60 19.85 32.58
CA VAL A 205 31.64 21.26 32.22
C VAL A 205 33.05 21.57 31.71
N THR A 206 33.14 22.05 30.46
CA THR A 206 34.42 22.25 29.79
C THR A 206 35.14 23.53 30.21
N GLN A 207 34.40 24.53 30.72
CA GLN A 207 34.93 25.82 31.14
C GLN A 207 34.13 26.40 32.32
N ASP A 208 34.77 27.17 33.19
CA ASP A 208 34.06 27.99 34.18
C ASP A 208 33.06 28.93 33.47
N GLY A 209 31.81 29.00 33.96
CA GLY A 209 30.79 29.82 33.33
C GLY A 209 29.45 29.78 34.06
N ILE A 210 28.52 30.62 33.61
CA ILE A 210 27.13 30.58 34.03
C ILE A 210 26.31 30.05 32.86
N TYR A 211 25.54 28.98 33.09
CA TYR A 211 24.88 28.22 32.04
C TYR A 211 23.36 28.23 32.24
N PRO A 212 22.56 28.46 31.19
CA PRO A 212 21.11 28.36 31.27
C PRO A 212 20.66 26.90 31.33
N PHE A 213 19.89 26.57 32.36
CA PHE A 213 19.35 25.25 32.64
C PHE A 213 17.83 25.28 32.67
N ARG A 214 17.24 24.17 32.23
CA ARG A 214 15.80 23.90 32.28
C ARG A 214 15.57 22.56 32.97
N LEU A 215 14.67 22.53 33.94
CA LEU A 215 14.13 21.33 34.57
C LEU A 215 12.62 21.33 34.31
N SER A 216 12.14 20.39 33.50
CA SER A 216 10.71 20.09 33.43
C SER A 216 10.37 18.99 34.44
N TYR A 217 9.25 19.14 35.13
CA TYR A 217 8.68 18.17 36.07
C TYR A 217 7.22 17.96 35.73
N TRP A 218 6.69 16.76 35.92
CA TRP A 218 5.27 16.50 35.78
C TRP A 218 4.82 15.40 36.73
N GLN A 219 3.59 15.58 37.18
CA GLN A 219 2.93 14.72 38.14
C GLN A 219 1.65 14.19 37.48
N GLY A 220 1.48 12.88 37.49
CA GLY A 220 0.31 12.18 36.97
C GLY A 220 -0.72 11.92 38.05
N THR A 221 -0.54 10.83 38.81
CA THR A 221 -1.48 10.41 39.86
C THR A 221 -0.75 10.03 41.15
N GLY A 222 -1.32 10.35 42.32
CA GLY A 222 -0.87 9.82 43.61
C GLY A 222 0.04 10.77 44.39
N GLY A 223 1.27 10.34 44.65
CA GLY A 223 2.27 11.18 45.33
C GLY A 223 2.78 12.29 44.42
N GLY A 224 3.56 13.23 44.97
CA GLY A 224 4.11 14.33 44.20
C GLY A 224 5.19 15.06 44.97
N ASN A 225 6.45 14.95 44.54
CA ASN A 225 7.56 15.67 45.15
C ASN A 225 8.65 15.99 44.12
N LEU A 226 9.48 16.97 44.44
CA LEU A 226 10.62 17.37 43.62
C LEU A 226 11.75 17.98 44.46
N GLU A 227 12.91 17.34 44.47
CA GLU A 227 14.17 17.90 45.01
C GLU A 227 15.21 18.00 43.89
N TRP A 228 15.98 19.09 43.83
CA TRP A 228 17.07 19.23 42.87
C TRP A 228 18.41 19.52 43.56
N TRP A 229 19.37 18.61 43.40
CA TRP A 229 20.61 18.61 44.17
C TRP A 229 21.84 18.17 43.37
N THR A 230 23.02 18.40 43.95
CA THR A 230 24.30 17.86 43.48
C THR A 230 24.92 16.95 44.54
N LYS A 231 25.74 16.00 44.09
CA LYS A 231 26.45 15.07 44.97
C LYS A 231 27.94 15.27 44.91
N ASP A 232 28.54 15.50 46.07
CA ASP A 232 29.99 15.50 46.22
C ASP A 232 30.51 14.06 46.04
N LEU A 233 31.34 13.86 45.03
CA LEU A 233 31.88 12.53 44.67
C LEU A 233 33.01 12.06 45.60
N GLN A 234 33.60 12.97 46.37
CA GLN A 234 34.64 12.65 47.34
C GLN A 234 34.04 12.29 48.71
N THR A 235 33.02 13.04 49.16
CA THR A 235 32.43 12.86 50.49
C THR A 235 31.12 12.06 50.47
N GLY A 236 30.43 12.02 49.34
CA GLY A 236 29.10 11.42 49.20
C GLY A 236 27.95 12.30 49.69
N ALA A 237 28.22 13.54 50.12
CA ALA A 237 27.23 14.49 50.62
C ALA A 237 26.32 15.01 49.49
N TYR A 238 25.07 15.32 49.85
CA TYR A 238 24.06 15.91 48.97
C TYR A 238 23.93 17.39 49.28
N HIS A 239 23.83 18.21 48.24
CA HIS A 239 23.71 19.67 48.35
C HIS A 239 22.57 20.16 47.45
N LEU A 240 21.52 20.75 48.03
CA LEU A 240 20.44 21.36 47.27
C LEU A 240 20.98 22.47 46.37
N VAL A 241 20.53 22.51 45.11
CA VAL A 241 20.92 23.58 44.20
C VAL A 241 20.36 24.90 44.73
N ASN A 242 21.23 25.91 44.81
CA ASN A 242 20.97 27.25 45.32
C ASN A 242 20.68 27.37 46.82
N ASP A 243 21.03 26.36 47.64
CA ASP A 243 21.11 26.61 49.07
C ASP A 243 22.26 27.58 49.39
N ARG A 244 21.91 28.85 49.58
CA ARG A 244 22.87 29.93 49.87
C ARG A 244 23.51 29.83 51.26
N THR A 245 23.03 28.94 52.11
CA THR A 245 23.61 28.69 53.43
C THR A 245 24.67 27.58 53.40
N ASP A 246 24.68 26.78 52.33
CA ASP A 246 25.66 25.74 52.08
C ASP A 246 26.73 26.22 51.08
N SER A 247 27.98 26.36 51.55
CA SER A 247 29.09 26.81 50.71
C SER A 247 29.49 25.83 49.60
N SER A 248 29.05 24.57 49.67
CA SER A 248 29.30 23.53 48.67
C SER A 248 28.19 23.45 47.62
N ALA A 249 27.03 24.08 47.86
CA ALA A 249 25.94 24.10 46.91
C ALA A 249 26.27 24.92 45.66
N LEU A 250 25.71 24.49 44.52
CA LEU A 250 25.74 25.29 43.30
C LEU A 250 24.91 26.57 43.47
N ILE A 251 25.40 27.66 42.88
CA ILE A 251 24.69 28.94 42.86
C ILE A 251 23.79 29.01 41.61
N ALA A 252 22.53 29.40 41.82
CA ALA A 252 21.55 29.59 40.76
C ALA A 252 21.02 31.04 40.75
N TYR A 253 20.86 31.61 39.55
CA TYR A 253 20.31 32.95 39.34
C TYR A 253 18.99 32.86 38.58
N SER A 254 17.95 33.52 39.06
CA SER A 254 16.59 33.45 38.51
C SER A 254 16.34 34.41 37.35
N SER A 255 17.31 35.24 37.01
CA SER A 255 17.19 36.18 35.91
C SER A 255 18.50 36.33 35.17
N GLY A 256 18.42 36.63 33.88
CA GLY A 256 19.54 36.79 33.00
C GLY A 256 19.08 36.95 31.55
N HIS A 257 20.07 37.08 30.67
CA HIS A 257 19.87 37.01 29.23
C HIS A 257 20.80 35.95 28.63
N ALA A 258 20.30 35.23 27.64
CA ALA A 258 20.98 34.16 26.93
C ALA A 258 20.81 34.32 25.41
N ARG A 259 21.11 33.29 24.63
CA ARG A 259 20.86 33.30 23.17
C ARG A 259 19.38 33.12 22.87
N GLY A 260 18.94 33.59 21.71
CA GLY A 260 17.63 33.26 21.15
C GLY A 260 17.49 31.75 20.97
N HIS A 261 16.28 31.22 21.18
CA HIS A 261 16.09 29.79 21.41
C HIS A 261 14.79 29.25 20.81
N PHE A 262 14.71 27.92 20.74
CA PHE A 262 13.48 27.21 20.39
C PHE A 262 12.61 27.03 21.64
N GLU A 263 11.60 27.88 21.80
CA GLU A 263 10.79 27.94 23.03
C GLU A 263 9.80 26.79 23.14
N SER A 264 9.09 26.43 22.07
CA SER A 264 8.12 25.33 22.10
C SER A 264 7.73 24.84 20.71
N ILE A 265 7.19 23.63 20.66
CA ILE A 265 6.50 23.08 19.49
C ILE A 265 5.25 22.32 19.94
N SER A 266 4.13 22.53 19.24
CA SER A 266 2.92 21.71 19.32
C SER A 266 2.56 21.23 17.90
N PRO A 267 2.34 19.93 17.67
CA PRO A 267 2.53 18.83 18.62
C PRO A 267 3.97 18.74 19.15
N ALA A 268 4.11 18.47 20.44
CA ALA A 268 5.39 18.26 21.10
C ALA A 268 6.10 17.07 20.47
N ASN A 269 7.44 17.10 20.50
CA ASN A 269 8.23 16.05 19.89
C ASN A 269 7.94 14.69 20.55
N GLY A 270 7.38 13.76 19.78
CA GLY A 270 6.96 12.43 20.21
C GLY A 270 5.49 12.33 20.63
N PHE A 271 4.70 13.40 20.54
CA PHE A 271 3.30 13.38 20.98
C PHE A 271 2.44 12.51 20.08
N ALA A 272 1.62 11.63 20.69
CA ALA A 272 0.85 10.61 19.98
C ALA A 272 -0.67 10.85 20.00
N GLY A 273 -1.11 12.02 20.45
CA GLY A 273 -2.52 12.39 20.60
C GLY A 273 -3.02 13.44 19.63
N CYS A 274 -2.36 13.64 18.49
CA CYS A 274 -2.72 14.73 17.58
C CYS A 274 -4.09 14.49 16.95
N GLU A 275 -4.91 15.53 16.83
CA GLU A 275 -6.07 15.46 15.95
C GLU A 275 -5.62 15.53 14.48
N PRO A 276 -6.38 14.93 13.54
CA PRO A 276 -6.14 15.07 12.09
C PRO A 276 -6.00 16.51 11.61
N THR A 277 -6.62 17.45 12.30
CA THR A 277 -6.64 18.87 11.95
C THR A 277 -5.65 19.72 12.73
N ASN A 278 -4.82 19.12 13.61
CA ASN A 278 -3.83 19.86 14.37
C ASN A 278 -2.93 20.69 13.45
N HIS A 279 -2.68 21.92 13.87
CA HIS A 279 -1.65 22.75 13.29
C HIS A 279 -0.30 22.36 13.89
N VAL A 280 0.77 22.49 13.12
CA VAL A 280 2.12 22.46 13.66
C VAL A 280 2.53 23.90 13.96
N VAL A 281 2.71 24.21 15.25
CA VAL A 281 3.06 25.54 15.75
C VAL A 281 4.38 25.48 16.49
N ALA A 282 5.37 26.19 15.99
CA ALA A 282 6.67 26.37 16.64
C ALA A 282 6.85 27.83 17.08
N MET A 283 7.40 28.02 18.28
CA MET A 283 7.72 29.33 18.84
C MET A 283 9.23 29.48 19.02
N LEU A 284 9.80 30.55 18.46
CA LEU A 284 11.21 30.88 18.54
C LEU A 284 11.36 32.27 19.18
N GLN A 285 12.09 32.37 20.27
CA GLN A 285 12.17 33.61 21.05
C GLN A 285 13.53 34.29 20.83
N ASP A 286 13.50 35.58 20.52
CA ASP A 286 14.69 36.45 20.54
C ASP A 286 15.16 36.69 21.99
N ASP A 287 16.47 36.83 22.17
CA ASP A 287 17.06 37.36 23.40
C ASP A 287 18.34 38.17 23.06
N LEU A 288 19.54 37.81 23.56
CA LEU A 288 20.79 38.50 23.17
C LEU A 288 21.07 38.40 21.66
N THR A 289 20.55 37.37 21.03
CA THR A 289 20.56 37.15 19.60
C THR A 289 19.13 37.06 19.08
N SER A 290 18.98 37.31 17.77
CA SER A 290 17.67 37.37 17.11
C SER A 290 17.51 36.26 16.07
N ILE A 291 16.28 35.78 15.94
CA ILE A 291 15.87 34.80 14.94
C ILE A 291 15.71 35.48 13.58
N GLN A 292 16.40 34.97 12.56
CA GLN A 292 16.35 35.47 11.19
C GLN A 292 15.15 34.87 10.43
N GLN A 293 14.03 35.58 10.36
CA GLN A 293 12.76 35.06 9.79
C GLN A 293 12.89 34.50 8.37
N ASN A 294 13.72 35.11 7.52
CA ASN A 294 13.94 34.69 6.13
C ASN A 294 14.75 33.39 5.99
N SER A 295 15.31 32.87 7.08
CA SER A 295 16.04 31.60 7.12
C SER A 295 15.17 30.41 7.54
N ILE A 296 13.94 30.67 8.02
CA ILE A 296 13.06 29.64 8.57
C ILE A 296 12.55 28.76 7.43
N ALA A 297 12.77 27.45 7.55
CA ALA A 297 12.27 26.44 6.65
C ALA A 297 11.72 25.25 7.43
N MET A 298 10.61 24.67 6.96
CA MET A 298 9.98 23.50 7.58
C MET A 298 9.77 22.40 6.54
N THR A 299 9.99 21.15 6.94
CA THR A 299 9.59 19.96 6.19
C THR A 299 8.68 19.08 7.03
N ILE A 300 7.72 18.41 6.40
CA ILE A 300 6.88 17.35 6.97
C ILE A 300 6.97 16.13 6.04
N ASP A 301 7.30 14.98 6.60
CA ASP A 301 7.53 13.70 5.91
C ASP A 301 8.54 13.82 4.75
N GLY A 302 9.59 14.61 4.98
CA GLY A 302 10.63 14.92 4.00
C GLY A 302 10.22 15.94 2.92
N ASN A 303 8.95 16.37 2.89
CA ASN A 303 8.46 17.35 1.92
C ASN A 303 8.54 18.77 2.49
N ALA A 304 9.06 19.72 1.71
CA ALA A 304 9.07 21.13 2.10
C ALA A 304 7.64 21.69 2.18
N VAL A 305 7.32 22.36 3.28
CA VAL A 305 6.03 23.02 3.50
C VAL A 305 6.21 24.53 3.65
N THR A 306 5.14 25.30 3.42
CA THR A 306 5.16 26.77 3.54
C THR A 306 4.37 27.20 4.79
N PRO A 307 5.02 27.39 5.95
CA PRO A 307 4.36 27.89 7.14
C PRO A 307 4.07 29.39 7.04
N THR A 308 3.08 29.86 7.79
CA THR A 308 2.90 31.28 8.09
C THR A 308 3.88 31.67 9.21
N ILE A 309 4.63 32.75 9.01
CA ILE A 309 5.62 33.24 9.97
C ILE A 309 5.18 34.64 10.42
N SER A 310 5.12 34.84 11.73
CA SER A 310 4.84 36.15 12.34
C SER A 310 5.79 36.42 13.49
N LYS A 311 6.10 37.69 13.75
CA LYS A 311 6.96 38.09 14.87
C LYS A 311 6.33 39.21 15.67
N ASN A 312 6.19 39.02 16.98
CA ASN A 312 5.65 40.01 17.91
C ASN A 312 6.50 40.04 19.18
N ALA A 313 6.96 41.23 19.58
CA ALA A 313 7.75 41.43 20.80
C ALA A 313 8.95 40.46 20.98
N GLY A 314 9.61 40.07 19.88
CA GLY A 314 10.74 39.15 19.89
C GLY A 314 10.35 37.67 19.71
N LEU A 315 9.09 37.30 19.94
CA LEU A 315 8.56 35.97 19.71
C LEU A 315 8.20 35.77 18.24
N THR A 316 8.82 34.79 17.60
CA THR A 316 8.53 34.37 16.22
C THR A 316 7.65 33.11 16.25
N THR A 317 6.42 33.21 15.78
CA THR A 317 5.49 32.09 15.65
C THR A 317 5.48 31.56 14.22
N VAL A 318 5.75 30.27 14.07
CA VAL A 318 5.76 29.54 12.81
C VAL A 318 4.60 28.56 12.83
N THR A 319 3.60 28.77 11.98
CA THR A 319 2.38 27.95 11.95
C THR A 319 2.22 27.28 10.59
N TYR A 320 2.25 25.96 10.56
CA TYR A 320 1.87 25.15 9.40
C TYR A 320 0.47 24.57 9.60
N ILE A 321 -0.42 24.86 8.65
CA ILE A 321 -1.77 24.29 8.57
C ILE A 321 -1.74 23.30 7.40
N PRO A 322 -2.00 22.01 7.63
CA PRO A 322 -1.94 21.03 6.56
C PRO A 322 -3.08 21.28 5.55
N ALA A 323 -2.78 21.13 4.25
CA ALA A 323 -3.75 21.39 3.18
C ALA A 323 -4.93 20.40 3.18
N GLN A 324 -4.71 19.22 3.75
CA GLN A 324 -5.70 18.18 4.04
C GLN A 324 -5.45 17.68 5.47
N PRO A 325 -6.48 17.23 6.20
CA PRO A 325 -6.27 16.59 7.50
C PRO A 325 -5.27 15.43 7.38
N PHE A 326 -4.42 15.27 8.39
CA PHE A 326 -3.59 14.07 8.51
C PHE A 326 -4.48 12.83 8.65
N ALA A 327 -4.00 11.69 8.17
CA ALA A 327 -4.76 10.44 8.31
C ALA A 327 -4.83 10.03 9.79
N PHE A 328 -5.90 9.36 10.21
CA PHE A 328 -5.92 8.75 11.53
C PHE A 328 -4.85 7.66 11.63
N ASN A 329 -4.28 7.46 12.82
CA ASN A 329 -3.25 6.46 13.08
C ASN A 329 -1.99 6.59 12.20
N SER A 330 -1.71 7.78 11.64
CA SER A 330 -0.48 8.02 10.88
C SER A 330 0.60 8.66 11.75
N SER A 331 1.84 8.26 11.49
CA SER A 331 3.04 8.87 12.08
C SER A 331 3.64 9.86 11.12
N HIS A 332 4.05 11.02 11.64
CA HIS A 332 4.65 12.10 10.86
C HIS A 332 5.97 12.53 11.45
N ALA A 333 6.91 12.89 10.58
CA ALA A 333 8.22 13.42 10.95
C ALA A 333 8.41 14.82 10.39
N GLY A 334 8.86 15.75 11.23
CA GLY A 334 9.09 17.13 10.88
C GLY A 334 10.53 17.57 11.09
N THR A 335 10.95 18.60 10.35
CA THR A 335 12.21 19.31 10.59
C THR A 335 11.97 20.81 10.48
N LEU A 336 12.43 21.57 11.48
CA LEU A 336 12.45 23.03 11.49
C LEU A 336 13.90 23.50 11.47
N VAL A 337 14.26 24.26 10.44
CA VAL A 337 15.58 24.88 10.28
C VAL A 337 15.43 26.39 10.44
N TYR A 338 16.33 27.02 11.20
CA TYR A 338 16.40 28.48 11.30
C TYR A 338 17.83 28.95 11.58
N GLN A 339 18.11 30.21 11.31
CA GLN A 339 19.36 30.88 11.65
C GLN A 339 19.15 31.92 12.74
N GLU A 340 20.13 31.96 13.63
CA GLU A 340 20.28 32.93 14.69
C GLU A 340 21.35 33.97 14.32
N SER A 341 21.21 35.21 14.79
CA SER A 341 22.10 36.34 14.45
C SER A 341 23.49 36.32 15.12
N THR A 342 24.07 35.16 15.37
CA THR A 342 25.48 35.02 15.80
C THR A 342 26.45 35.39 14.65
N THR A 343 27.75 35.47 14.93
CA THR A 343 28.78 35.78 13.91
C THR A 343 29.89 34.71 13.91
N PRO A 344 29.97 33.86 12.87
CA PRO A 344 29.01 33.71 11.76
C PRO A 344 27.63 33.21 12.25
N PRO A 345 26.53 33.41 11.46
CA PRO A 345 25.20 32.94 11.84
C PRO A 345 25.19 31.44 12.15
N THR A 346 24.56 31.07 13.26
CA THR A 346 24.39 29.69 13.70
C THR A 346 23.10 29.16 13.09
N THR A 347 23.20 28.05 12.37
CA THR A 347 22.03 27.32 11.86
C THR A 347 21.63 26.26 12.87
N TRP A 348 20.35 26.25 13.23
CA TRP A 348 19.71 25.24 14.05
C TRP A 348 18.87 24.33 13.17
N THR A 349 18.98 23.02 13.38
CA THR A 349 18.15 21.99 12.73
C THR A 349 17.49 21.19 13.83
N ASN A 350 16.17 21.34 13.96
CA ASN A 350 15.38 20.68 14.99
C ASN A 350 14.45 19.66 14.35
N THR A 351 14.56 18.41 14.76
CA THR A 351 13.68 17.33 14.29
C THR A 351 12.61 17.05 15.32
N PHE A 352 11.39 16.77 14.86
CA PHE A 352 10.30 16.36 15.72
C PHE A 352 9.47 15.27 15.05
N SER A 353 8.73 14.49 15.83
CA SER A 353 7.76 13.53 15.32
C SER A 353 6.45 13.64 16.07
N PHE A 354 5.35 13.22 15.46
CA PHE A 354 4.06 13.12 16.13
C PHE A 354 3.20 12.03 15.49
N VAL A 355 2.23 11.51 16.25
CA VAL A 355 1.27 10.50 15.79
C VAL A 355 -0.14 11.07 15.92
N VAL A 356 -0.93 10.89 14.87
CA VAL A 356 -2.36 11.21 14.88
C VAL A 356 -3.09 10.09 15.59
N ARG A 357 -3.99 10.44 16.50
CA ARG A 357 -4.73 9.45 17.31
C ARG A 357 -5.50 8.44 16.43
N LEU A 358 -5.91 7.34 17.06
CA LEU A 358 -6.84 6.38 16.44
C LEU A 358 -8.17 7.04 16.11
N GLN A 359 -8.80 6.59 15.02
CA GLN A 359 -10.16 6.95 14.70
C GLN A 359 -11.13 6.29 15.69
N THR A 360 -12.10 7.06 16.17
CA THR A 360 -13.12 6.63 17.12
C THR A 360 -14.51 6.66 16.47
N PRO A 361 -15.52 5.99 17.04
CA PRO A 361 -16.90 6.10 16.57
C PRO A 361 -17.41 7.55 16.51
N ASN A 362 -16.95 8.43 17.41
CA ASN A 362 -17.36 9.84 17.44
C ASN A 362 -16.85 10.65 16.24
N ASP A 363 -15.83 10.17 15.53
CA ASP A 363 -15.32 10.79 14.30
C ASP A 363 -16.19 10.46 13.07
N LEU A 364 -17.10 9.49 13.20
CA LEU A 364 -18.00 9.08 12.13
C LEU A 364 -19.26 9.96 12.11
N PRO A 365 -19.90 10.15 10.94
CA PRO A 365 -21.14 10.91 10.85
C PRO A 365 -22.21 10.39 11.80
N THR A 366 -22.95 11.28 12.46
CA THR A 366 -23.99 10.91 13.44
C THR A 366 -25.16 10.14 12.83
N ASN A 367 -25.34 10.20 11.51
CA ASN A 367 -26.33 9.44 10.74
C ASN A 367 -25.77 8.14 10.14
N SER A 368 -24.69 7.61 10.72
CA SER A 368 -24.13 6.30 10.34
C SER A 368 -25.06 5.15 10.71
N PHE A 369 -24.95 4.05 9.97
CA PHE A 369 -25.77 2.85 10.14
C PHE A 369 -24.88 1.69 10.56
N TRP A 370 -25.01 1.21 11.81
CA TRP A 370 -24.22 0.10 12.34
C TRP A 370 -24.99 -1.22 12.33
N ILE A 371 -24.24 -2.32 12.28
CA ILE A 371 -24.74 -3.69 12.29
C ILE A 371 -23.84 -4.46 13.25
N GLU A 372 -24.43 -5.08 14.26
CA GLU A 372 -23.71 -5.88 15.25
C GLU A 372 -23.37 -7.27 14.68
N SER A 373 -22.25 -7.83 15.13
CA SER A 373 -21.70 -9.07 14.60
C SER A 373 -22.63 -10.25 14.87
N GLU A 374 -23.22 -10.31 16.05
CA GLU A 374 -24.10 -11.38 16.51
C GLU A 374 -25.50 -11.36 15.86
N ASP A 375 -25.89 -10.22 15.29
CA ASP A 375 -27.22 -10.00 14.72
C ASP A 375 -27.36 -10.48 13.26
N TRP A 376 -26.81 -11.64 12.95
CA TRP A 376 -26.99 -12.28 11.65
C TRP A 376 -28.44 -12.80 11.45
N ASP A 377 -28.77 -13.08 10.20
CA ASP A 377 -30.09 -13.55 9.75
C ASP A 377 -30.48 -14.87 10.42
N PHE A 378 -31.76 -15.26 10.32
CA PHE A 378 -32.25 -16.52 10.88
C PHE A 378 -33.33 -17.17 10.03
N GLY A 379 -33.68 -18.42 10.31
CA GLY A 379 -34.78 -19.10 9.62
C GLY A 379 -34.59 -19.26 8.10
N GLY A 380 -33.39 -19.01 7.57
CA GLY A 380 -33.12 -18.89 6.14
C GLY A 380 -33.41 -17.50 5.57
N GLY A 381 -32.77 -16.46 6.13
CA GLY A 381 -32.78 -15.08 5.63
C GLY A 381 -33.73 -14.12 6.35
N GLN A 382 -34.44 -14.53 7.40
CA GLN A 382 -35.29 -13.64 8.20
C GLN A 382 -34.45 -12.66 9.03
N THR A 383 -35.00 -11.48 9.27
CA THR A 383 -34.36 -10.38 10.00
C THR A 383 -35.40 -9.62 10.83
N LEU A 384 -34.96 -8.95 11.89
CA LEU A 384 -35.84 -8.14 12.74
C LEU A 384 -35.84 -6.68 12.26
N PRO A 385 -37.01 -6.07 11.96
CA PRO A 385 -37.08 -4.69 11.47
C PRO A 385 -36.41 -3.66 12.39
N VAL A 386 -36.38 -3.90 13.70
CA VAL A 386 -35.76 -3.00 14.69
C VAL A 386 -34.25 -2.82 14.46
N ALA A 387 -33.56 -3.87 13.99
CA ALA A 387 -32.14 -3.82 13.68
C ALA A 387 -31.82 -3.02 12.40
N SER A 388 -32.84 -2.50 11.71
CA SER A 388 -32.70 -1.57 10.58
C SER A 388 -33.02 -0.11 10.93
N ILE A 389 -33.18 0.23 12.21
CA ILE A 389 -33.54 1.58 12.67
C ILE A 389 -32.43 2.10 13.59
N MET A 390 -31.85 3.25 13.23
CA MET A 390 -30.80 3.91 14.02
C MET A 390 -31.39 5.06 14.88
N PRO A 391 -30.93 5.26 16.12
CA PRO A 391 -29.95 4.43 16.82
C PRO A 391 -30.53 3.06 17.22
N TYR A 392 -29.78 2.00 16.94
CA TYR A 392 -30.10 0.63 17.35
C TYR A 392 -29.38 0.35 18.68
N GLY A 393 -30.14 -0.03 19.71
CA GLY A 393 -29.66 -0.18 21.10
C GLY A 393 -29.07 -1.54 21.47
N GLY A 394 -29.20 -2.52 20.58
CA GLY A 394 -28.68 -3.88 20.75
C GLY A 394 -29.66 -4.86 21.38
N GLY A 395 -29.28 -6.14 21.38
CA GLY A 395 -30.01 -7.21 22.06
C GLY A 395 -31.37 -7.61 21.47
N ALA A 396 -31.76 -7.09 20.29
CA ALA A 396 -33.06 -7.43 19.69
C ALA A 396 -33.19 -8.92 19.35
N TYR A 397 -32.09 -9.57 18.99
CA TYR A 397 -32.05 -10.98 18.64
C TYR A 397 -31.82 -11.91 19.85
N GLN A 398 -31.54 -11.37 21.05
CA GLN A 398 -31.39 -12.14 22.31
C GLN A 398 -32.71 -12.74 22.81
N THR A 399 -33.83 -12.04 22.60
CA THR A 399 -35.12 -12.37 23.24
C THR A 399 -36.04 -13.29 22.43
N SER A 400 -35.65 -13.59 21.19
CA SER A 400 -36.44 -14.42 20.27
C SER A 400 -36.10 -15.90 20.45
N GLY A 401 -36.58 -16.51 21.54
CA GLY A 401 -36.40 -17.94 21.84
C GLY A 401 -37.02 -18.93 20.83
N THR A 402 -37.34 -18.47 19.61
CA THR A 402 -37.91 -19.22 18.49
C THR A 402 -37.10 -19.10 17.19
N ASP A 403 -36.03 -18.31 17.19
CA ASP A 403 -35.33 -17.97 15.95
C ASP A 403 -34.17 -18.93 15.71
N THR A 404 -34.45 -20.03 15.01
CA THR A 404 -33.43 -21.04 14.66
C THR A 404 -32.64 -20.57 13.43
N THR A 405 -31.35 -20.30 13.62
CA THR A 405 -30.40 -20.01 12.54
C THR A 405 -30.16 -21.27 11.70
N LYS A 406 -29.82 -21.12 10.42
CA LYS A 406 -29.53 -22.24 9.50
C LYS A 406 -28.10 -22.21 9.00
N PHE A 407 -27.36 -23.30 9.25
CA PHE A 407 -26.00 -23.49 8.76
C PHE A 407 -25.93 -23.47 7.22
N ASP A 408 -24.88 -22.87 6.67
CA ASP A 408 -24.64 -22.58 5.25
C ASP A 408 -25.69 -21.69 4.58
N ILE A 409 -26.60 -21.09 5.33
CA ILE A 409 -27.63 -20.18 4.81
C ILE A 409 -27.55 -18.82 5.47
N ASP A 410 -27.65 -18.81 6.80
CA ASP A 410 -27.64 -17.60 7.62
C ASP A 410 -26.23 -17.29 8.12
N TYR A 411 -25.47 -18.35 8.47
CA TYR A 411 -24.08 -18.29 8.90
C TYR A 411 -23.33 -19.57 8.49
N HIS A 412 -22.01 -19.53 8.62
CA HIS A 412 -21.11 -20.68 8.58
C HIS A 412 -20.04 -20.51 9.64
N ASN A 413 -19.75 -21.60 10.34
CA ASN A 413 -18.62 -21.73 11.26
C ASN A 413 -17.93 -23.07 10.97
N ASP A 414 -16.62 -23.06 10.77
CA ASP A 414 -15.82 -24.26 10.56
C ASP A 414 -15.19 -24.84 11.84
N ASP A 415 -15.36 -24.19 12.99
CA ASP A 415 -14.89 -24.71 14.26
C ASP A 415 -15.66 -25.98 14.63
N HIS A 416 -14.89 -27.04 14.86
CA HIS A 416 -15.38 -28.38 15.20
C HIS A 416 -15.23 -28.69 16.71
N GLY A 417 -14.84 -27.72 17.53
CA GLY A 417 -14.65 -27.90 18.97
C GLY A 417 -15.41 -26.86 19.79
N LEU A 418 -16.06 -27.31 20.88
CA LEU A 418 -16.22 -26.43 22.04
C LEU A 418 -14.82 -26.20 22.58
N ASN A 419 -14.17 -25.09 22.23
CA ASN A 419 -12.83 -24.76 22.71
C ASN A 419 -12.77 -24.48 24.23
N ASN A 420 -13.86 -24.75 24.96
CA ASN A 420 -13.86 -24.80 26.41
C ASN A 420 -14.70 -25.95 27.00
N ALA A 421 -14.30 -27.20 26.75
CA ALA A 421 -14.74 -28.35 27.55
C ALA A 421 -14.11 -28.36 28.98
N THR A 422 -14.05 -27.21 29.65
CA THR A 422 -13.88 -27.17 31.11
C THR A 422 -15.27 -27.02 31.73
N SER A 423 -15.61 -27.94 32.62
CA SER A 423 -16.93 -28.18 33.20
C SER A 423 -17.43 -27.07 34.14
N SER A 424 -17.21 -25.80 33.83
CA SER A 424 -17.54 -24.66 34.71
C SER A 424 -17.97 -23.37 34.00
N LEU A 425 -18.12 -23.35 32.68
CA LEU A 425 -18.79 -22.25 32.00
C LEU A 425 -20.16 -22.74 31.53
N ASN A 426 -21.19 -22.00 31.95
CA ASN A 426 -22.59 -22.35 31.74
C ASN A 426 -22.89 -22.44 30.24
N GLU A 427 -24.01 -23.08 29.90
CA GLU A 427 -24.63 -23.12 28.57
C GLU A 427 -25.04 -21.71 28.04
N ASP A 428 -24.45 -20.62 28.56
CA ASP A 428 -24.74 -19.21 28.30
C ASP A 428 -23.88 -18.58 27.16
N GLU A 429 -22.85 -19.27 26.64
CA GLU A 429 -21.95 -18.73 25.58
C GLU A 429 -22.41 -19.07 24.14
N ALA A 430 -23.60 -19.67 23.99
CA ALA A 430 -24.20 -20.07 22.74
C ALA A 430 -25.25 -19.05 22.26
N TYR A 431 -24.84 -17.98 21.57
CA TYR A 431 -25.81 -17.03 20.99
C TYR A 431 -26.59 -17.66 19.82
N ARG A 432 -27.87 -17.95 20.04
CA ARG A 432 -28.84 -18.44 19.02
C ARG A 432 -28.42 -19.71 18.27
N SER A 433 -27.52 -20.53 18.83
CA SER A 433 -27.11 -21.83 18.24
C SER A 433 -28.03 -23.01 18.59
N GLY A 434 -29.04 -22.80 19.46
CA GLY A 434 -30.00 -23.83 19.89
C GLY A 434 -30.98 -24.35 18.81
N GLY A 435 -30.74 -24.06 17.53
CA GLY A 435 -31.67 -24.33 16.43
C GLY A 435 -31.22 -25.34 15.38
N ASP A 436 -29.94 -25.72 15.33
CA ASP A 436 -29.44 -26.70 14.35
C ASP A 436 -29.23 -28.07 15.01
N LEU A 437 -30.26 -28.92 14.91
CA LEU A 437 -30.22 -30.31 15.35
C LEU A 437 -29.62 -31.25 14.28
N ASP A 438 -29.24 -30.74 13.10
CA ASP A 438 -28.93 -31.57 11.93
C ASP A 438 -27.45 -32.00 11.84
N LEU A 439 -26.58 -31.55 12.75
CA LEU A 439 -25.15 -31.92 12.75
C LEU A 439 -24.74 -32.47 14.12
N THR A 440 -25.20 -33.69 14.37
CA THR A 440 -24.65 -34.57 15.41
C THR A 440 -23.47 -35.36 14.83
N ASP A 441 -22.34 -35.38 15.53
CA ASP A 441 -21.32 -36.38 15.22
C ASP A 441 -21.84 -37.80 15.53
N SER A 442 -21.06 -38.82 15.19
CA SER A 442 -21.35 -40.21 15.52
C SER A 442 -21.48 -40.52 17.03
N SER A 443 -21.21 -39.55 17.90
CA SER A 443 -21.32 -39.62 19.36
C SER A 443 -22.53 -38.83 19.90
N GLY A 444 -23.24 -38.09 19.06
CA GLY A 444 -24.44 -37.32 19.44
C GLY A 444 -24.18 -35.93 20.03
N ASN A 445 -22.97 -35.38 19.95
CA ASN A 445 -22.74 -33.99 20.38
C ASN A 445 -23.00 -33.01 19.22
N HIS A 446 -23.40 -31.78 19.53
CA HIS A 446 -23.68 -30.71 18.56
C HIS A 446 -22.41 -29.84 18.41
N TYR A 447 -21.93 -29.57 17.19
CA TYR A 447 -20.53 -29.11 16.98
C TYR A 447 -20.33 -27.78 16.24
N GLN A 448 -21.31 -26.87 16.14
CA GLN A 448 -21.14 -25.67 15.30
C GLN A 448 -21.76 -24.40 15.91
N SER A 449 -21.49 -24.15 17.19
CA SER A 449 -21.88 -22.87 17.82
C SER A 449 -20.91 -21.76 17.39
N VAL A 450 -21.39 -20.53 17.21
CA VAL A 450 -20.53 -19.36 17.05
C VAL A 450 -20.08 -18.92 18.45
N ASP A 451 -18.78 -18.68 18.62
CA ASP A 451 -18.21 -18.24 19.90
C ASP A 451 -18.47 -16.75 20.11
N THR A 452 -19.45 -16.45 20.95
CA THR A 452 -19.82 -15.07 21.30
C THR A 452 -19.39 -14.71 22.71
N THR A 453 -18.84 -13.51 22.90
CA THR A 453 -18.44 -13.00 24.21
C THR A 453 -18.99 -11.59 24.44
N ASP A 454 -19.50 -11.30 25.64
CA ASP A 454 -19.91 -9.96 26.05
C ASP A 454 -18.73 -9.00 25.91
N ASN A 455 -18.93 -7.91 25.17
CA ASN A 455 -17.91 -6.91 24.92
C ASN A 455 -18.28 -5.51 25.46
N ALA A 456 -19.37 -5.40 26.22
CA ALA A 456 -19.99 -4.12 26.53
C ALA A 456 -19.08 -3.11 27.28
N ASN A 457 -18.10 -3.63 28.03
CA ASN A 457 -17.17 -2.84 28.84
C ASN A 457 -15.81 -2.59 28.16
N ASN A 458 -15.58 -3.11 26.97
CA ASN A 458 -14.31 -2.97 26.26
C ASN A 458 -14.32 -1.79 25.27
N ARG A 459 -13.15 -1.49 24.69
CA ARG A 459 -12.98 -0.35 23.78
C ARG A 459 -13.90 -0.49 22.57
N TYR A 460 -14.80 0.49 22.41
CA TYR A 460 -15.81 0.56 21.36
C TYR A 460 -16.83 -0.60 21.33
N GLY A 461 -16.94 -1.38 22.42
CA GLY A 461 -17.99 -2.38 22.55
C GLY A 461 -19.38 -1.73 22.50
N THR A 462 -19.69 -0.80 23.40
CA THR A 462 -21.01 -0.11 23.40
C THR A 462 -21.05 1.24 22.68
N LEU A 463 -19.90 1.85 22.36
CA LEU A 463 -19.87 3.19 21.77
C LEU A 463 -20.15 3.15 20.26
N ARG A 464 -21.11 3.97 19.79
CA ARG A 464 -21.50 4.11 18.38
C ARG A 464 -21.42 5.57 17.92
N PRO A 465 -21.48 5.83 16.60
CA PRO A 465 -21.40 7.18 16.07
C PRO A 465 -22.38 8.18 16.70
N GLY A 466 -21.93 9.42 16.87
CA GLY A 466 -22.69 10.46 17.56
C GLY A 466 -22.75 10.33 19.09
N GLY A 467 -21.86 9.55 19.69
CA GLY A 467 -21.79 9.36 21.14
C GLY A 467 -22.91 8.50 21.72
N PHE A 468 -23.59 7.72 20.87
CA PHE A 468 -24.61 6.79 21.34
C PHE A 468 -23.97 5.60 22.07
N VAL A 469 -24.52 5.22 23.23
CA VAL A 469 -24.05 4.09 24.03
C VAL A 469 -25.13 3.02 24.00
N MET A 470 -24.77 1.83 23.49
CA MET A 470 -25.65 0.66 23.41
C MET A 470 -25.90 0.06 24.79
N THR A 471 -27.00 -0.69 24.93
CA THR A 471 -27.35 -1.33 26.20
C THR A 471 -26.82 -2.74 26.31
N ASP A 472 -26.64 -3.42 25.18
CA ASP A 472 -26.12 -4.78 25.06
C ASP A 472 -25.23 -4.85 23.81
N ASP A 473 -24.15 -5.62 23.87
CA ASP A 473 -23.15 -5.75 22.80
C ASP A 473 -22.37 -7.08 22.95
N TRP A 474 -22.31 -7.86 21.87
CA TRP A 474 -21.57 -9.11 21.83
C TRP A 474 -20.65 -9.16 20.61
N ARG A 475 -19.42 -9.61 20.84
CA ARG A 475 -18.48 -9.87 19.76
C ARG A 475 -18.42 -11.35 19.39
N ILE A 476 -18.08 -11.64 18.15
CA ILE A 476 -17.67 -12.97 17.72
C ILE A 476 -16.14 -13.08 17.87
N GLY A 477 -15.69 -14.10 18.59
CA GLY A 477 -14.27 -14.40 18.78
C GLY A 477 -13.88 -15.78 18.24
N TRP A 478 -12.59 -16.12 18.36
CA TRP A 478 -12.02 -17.40 17.87
C TRP A 478 -12.35 -17.70 16.40
N ILE A 479 -12.42 -16.64 15.62
CA ILE A 479 -12.77 -16.68 14.21
C ILE A 479 -11.69 -17.43 13.41
N ASN A 480 -12.15 -18.34 12.55
CA ASN A 480 -11.33 -18.99 11.54
C ASN A 480 -11.57 -18.40 10.14
N SER A 481 -10.56 -18.57 9.28
CA SER A 481 -10.68 -18.23 7.86
C SER A 481 -11.73 -19.12 7.19
N GLY A 482 -12.92 -18.58 6.97
CA GLY A 482 -14.04 -19.30 6.38
C GLY A 482 -15.37 -19.01 7.08
N ASP A 483 -15.31 -18.45 8.29
CA ASP A 483 -16.50 -18.08 9.05
C ASP A 483 -17.19 -16.88 8.43
N TRP A 484 -18.52 -16.94 8.36
CA TRP A 484 -19.30 -15.82 7.84
C TRP A 484 -20.70 -15.75 8.42
N GLY A 485 -21.24 -14.52 8.46
CA GLY A 485 -22.63 -14.22 8.80
C GLY A 485 -23.30 -13.39 7.71
N ASN A 486 -24.57 -13.66 7.43
CA ASN A 486 -25.42 -12.84 6.55
C ASN A 486 -26.25 -11.86 7.38
N TYR A 487 -26.29 -10.59 6.95
CA TYR A 487 -26.95 -9.48 7.63
C TYR A 487 -27.91 -8.80 6.66
N THR A 488 -29.18 -9.17 6.71
CA THR A 488 -30.24 -8.51 5.95
C THR A 488 -30.75 -7.28 6.68
N ARG A 489 -30.62 -6.11 6.04
CA ARG A 489 -30.99 -4.80 6.61
C ARG A 489 -31.65 -3.91 5.58
N THR A 490 -32.58 -3.07 6.03
CA THR A 490 -33.11 -1.96 5.22
C THR A 490 -32.23 -0.72 5.47
N ILE A 491 -31.32 -0.46 4.53
CA ILE A 491 -30.27 0.55 4.64
C ILE A 491 -30.74 1.84 3.97
N PRO A 492 -30.56 3.02 4.58
CA PRO A 492 -30.85 4.30 3.94
C PRO A 492 -30.09 4.46 2.61
N PRO A 493 -30.68 5.06 1.56
CA PRO A 493 -29.95 5.31 0.33
C PRO A 493 -28.80 6.30 0.53
N ASN A 494 -27.56 5.86 0.38
CA ASN A 494 -26.39 6.74 0.43
C ASN A 494 -25.15 6.11 -0.21
N VAL A 495 -24.08 6.89 -0.24
CA VAL A 495 -22.71 6.42 -0.47
C VAL A 495 -22.03 6.31 0.89
N TYR A 496 -21.30 5.23 1.12
CA TYR A 496 -20.78 4.85 2.42
C TYR A 496 -19.30 4.48 2.35
N ASN A 497 -18.53 5.02 3.29
CA ASN A 497 -17.33 4.34 3.79
C ASN A 497 -17.79 3.22 4.71
N VAL A 498 -17.05 2.12 4.78
CA VAL A 498 -17.33 1.03 5.70
C VAL A 498 -16.17 0.87 6.67
N PHE A 499 -16.49 0.71 7.96
CA PHE A 499 -15.54 0.40 9.01
C PHE A 499 -16.02 -0.83 9.77
N ALA A 500 -15.10 -1.69 10.22
CA ALA A 500 -15.38 -2.79 11.12
C ALA A 500 -14.65 -2.55 12.45
N ALA A 501 -15.33 -2.77 13.57
CA ALA A 501 -14.75 -2.84 14.89
C ALA A 501 -14.18 -4.25 15.08
N MET A 502 -12.86 -4.34 15.17
CA MET A 502 -12.11 -5.60 15.24
C MET A 502 -11.04 -5.54 16.31
N SER A 503 -10.62 -6.69 16.84
CA SER A 503 -9.54 -6.74 17.83
C SER A 503 -8.66 -7.98 17.69
N HIS A 504 -7.39 -7.88 18.09
CA HIS A 504 -6.46 -9.00 18.11
C HIS A 504 -5.55 -8.97 19.35
N GLY A 505 -5.20 -10.14 19.88
CA GLY A 505 -4.41 -10.29 21.11
C GLY A 505 -2.91 -10.03 20.98
N ASP A 506 -2.39 -9.97 19.75
CA ASP A 506 -0.97 -9.66 19.51
C ASP A 506 -0.62 -8.22 19.87
N ALA A 507 0.68 -7.93 19.97
CA ALA A 507 1.17 -6.61 20.34
C ALA A 507 0.58 -5.54 19.41
N ALA A 508 0.09 -4.44 20.01
CA ALA A 508 -0.53 -3.35 19.26
C ALA A 508 0.37 -2.86 18.12
N GLY A 509 -0.18 -2.78 16.91
CA GLY A 509 0.56 -2.37 15.71
C GLY A 509 1.15 -3.51 14.87
N THR A 510 1.04 -4.77 15.28
CA THR A 510 1.43 -5.93 14.46
C THR A 510 0.57 -5.97 13.20
N LEU A 511 1.19 -5.96 12.01
CA LEU A 511 0.46 -5.79 10.74
C LEU A 511 -0.31 -7.06 10.36
N HIS A 512 -1.49 -6.87 9.74
CA HIS A 512 -2.29 -7.92 9.11
C HIS A 512 -3.00 -8.92 10.06
N ASP A 513 -3.37 -8.48 11.26
CA ASP A 513 -3.97 -9.34 12.29
C ASP A 513 -5.47 -9.07 12.52
N GLU A 514 -6.01 -8.00 11.94
CA GLU A 514 -7.45 -7.70 11.97
C GLU A 514 -7.97 -7.72 10.53
N ARG A 515 -8.45 -8.89 10.08
CA ARG A 515 -8.77 -9.14 8.67
C ARG A 515 -10.16 -9.73 8.44
N GLY A 516 -10.78 -9.31 7.35
CA GLY A 516 -12.06 -9.83 6.90
C GLY A 516 -12.45 -9.24 5.54
N SER A 517 -13.65 -9.55 5.07
CA SER A 517 -14.20 -8.93 3.87
C SER A 517 -15.71 -8.75 3.94
N LEU A 518 -16.21 -7.75 3.22
CA LEU A 518 -17.63 -7.52 3.08
C LEU A 518 -18.07 -7.86 1.66
N GLN A 519 -19.17 -8.60 1.54
CA GLN A 519 -19.76 -9.00 0.29
C GLN A 519 -21.25 -8.67 0.25
N LEU A 520 -21.80 -8.51 -0.96
CA LEU A 520 -23.22 -8.37 -1.19
C LEU A 520 -23.78 -9.69 -1.73
N VAL A 521 -24.84 -10.22 -1.12
CA VAL A 521 -25.60 -11.34 -1.68
C VAL A 521 -26.47 -10.83 -2.82
N THR A 522 -26.14 -11.21 -4.04
CA THR A 522 -26.80 -10.73 -5.26
C THR A 522 -27.97 -11.62 -5.70
N SER A 523 -27.93 -12.91 -5.36
CA SER A 523 -29.03 -13.86 -5.60
C SER A 523 -28.93 -15.07 -4.68
N GLY A 524 -30.03 -15.82 -4.54
CA GLY A 524 -30.06 -17.02 -3.71
C GLY A 524 -30.15 -16.77 -2.20
N TRP A 525 -30.46 -15.53 -1.79
CA TRP A 525 -30.71 -15.16 -0.39
C TRP A 525 -31.70 -16.13 0.30
N GLY A 526 -31.38 -16.50 1.54
CA GLY A 526 -32.16 -17.47 2.32
C GLY A 526 -32.00 -18.93 1.86
N THR A 527 -31.06 -19.21 0.95
CA THR A 527 -30.72 -20.56 0.49
C THR A 527 -29.23 -20.85 0.62
N LYS A 528 -28.81 -22.12 0.46
CA LYS A 528 -27.39 -22.52 0.47
C LYS A 528 -26.61 -22.05 -0.76
N ASN A 529 -27.30 -21.80 -1.87
CA ASN A 529 -26.67 -21.44 -3.15
C ASN A 529 -26.77 -19.93 -3.37
N GLN A 530 -25.89 -19.18 -2.72
CA GLN A 530 -25.83 -17.72 -2.79
C GLN A 530 -24.82 -17.27 -3.85
N SER A 531 -25.16 -16.21 -4.57
CA SER A 531 -24.22 -15.50 -5.44
C SER A 531 -23.76 -14.24 -4.74
N LEU A 532 -22.44 -13.98 -4.79
CA LEU A 532 -21.79 -12.95 -4.00
C LEU A 532 -20.99 -12.01 -4.90
N VAL A 533 -20.95 -10.74 -4.53
CA VAL A 533 -20.01 -9.75 -5.07
C VAL A 533 -19.23 -9.17 -3.90
N THR A 534 -17.90 -9.27 -3.93
CA THR A 534 -17.04 -8.64 -2.94
C THR A 534 -17.10 -7.12 -3.08
N LEU A 535 -17.36 -6.44 -1.97
CA LEU A 535 -17.43 -4.99 -1.87
C LEU A 535 -16.08 -4.38 -1.45
N GLY A 536 -15.30 -5.11 -0.66
CA GLY A 536 -13.97 -4.74 -0.20
C GLY A 536 -13.47 -5.68 0.90
N SER A 537 -12.25 -5.44 1.37
CA SER A 537 -11.60 -6.17 2.46
C SER A 537 -11.17 -5.24 3.59
N PHE A 538 -11.09 -5.79 4.79
CA PHE A 538 -10.53 -5.14 5.97
C PHE A 538 -9.15 -5.77 6.22
N ASP A 539 -8.16 -4.93 6.46
CA ASP A 539 -6.81 -5.33 6.80
C ASP A 539 -6.19 -4.27 7.72
N GLY A 540 -6.18 -4.58 9.01
CA GLY A 540 -5.74 -3.70 10.08
C GLY A 540 -4.63 -4.32 10.93
N PRO A 541 -3.84 -3.49 11.62
CA PRO A 541 -2.90 -3.98 12.61
C PRO A 541 -3.61 -4.46 13.89
N ALA A 542 -2.97 -5.37 14.64
CA ALA A 542 -3.47 -5.83 15.93
C ALA A 542 -3.74 -4.68 16.90
N SER A 543 -4.86 -4.78 17.61
CA SER A 543 -5.28 -3.81 18.62
C SER A 543 -4.49 -3.82 19.93
N GLY A 544 -3.79 -4.91 20.25
CA GLY A 544 -3.09 -5.08 21.54
C GLY A 544 -3.87 -5.84 22.61
N GLY A 545 -5.05 -6.38 22.28
CA GLY A 545 -5.87 -7.13 23.24
C GLY A 545 -7.23 -7.54 22.69
N TRP A 546 -7.66 -8.75 23.04
CA TRP A 546 -8.98 -9.30 22.69
C TRP A 546 -10.12 -8.45 23.29
N GLY A 547 -11.07 -8.03 22.46
CA GLY A 547 -12.16 -7.12 22.81
C GLY A 547 -11.81 -5.63 22.75
N VAL A 548 -10.53 -5.29 22.62
CA VAL A 548 -10.07 -3.90 22.62
C VAL A 548 -10.17 -3.34 21.19
N ASN A 549 -11.39 -3.10 20.69
CA ASN A 549 -11.58 -2.89 19.25
C ASN A 549 -10.86 -1.67 18.69
N THR A 550 -10.37 -1.76 17.44
CA THR A 550 -10.05 -0.62 16.58
C THR A 550 -11.06 -0.52 15.43
N LEU A 551 -11.18 0.65 14.81
CA LEU A 551 -11.97 0.81 13.59
C LEU A 551 -11.10 0.57 12.36
N VAL A 552 -11.24 -0.61 11.75
CA VAL A 552 -10.56 -0.98 10.51
C VAL A 552 -11.41 -0.50 9.33
N LYS A 553 -10.84 0.34 8.48
CA LYS A 553 -11.53 0.86 7.30
C LYS A 553 -11.44 -0.12 6.14
N MET A 554 -12.55 -0.30 5.42
CA MET A 554 -12.60 -1.18 4.25
C MET A 554 -11.80 -0.61 3.07
N GLN A 555 -10.99 -1.46 2.45
CA GLN A 555 -10.17 -1.18 1.28
C GLN A 555 -10.70 -1.91 0.03
N SER A 556 -10.45 -1.32 -1.13
CA SER A 556 -10.68 -1.91 -2.44
C SER A 556 -9.50 -2.83 -2.79
N SER A 557 -9.66 -3.70 -3.78
CA SER A 557 -8.59 -4.61 -4.23
C SER A 557 -7.33 -3.92 -4.77
N ASP A 558 -7.41 -2.63 -5.09
CA ASP A 558 -6.28 -1.80 -5.50
C ASP A 558 -5.57 -1.10 -4.31
N GLY A 559 -5.98 -1.39 -3.08
CA GLY A 559 -5.46 -0.80 -1.84
C GLY A 559 -6.00 0.59 -1.49
N SER A 560 -6.85 1.18 -2.33
CA SER A 560 -7.50 2.46 -2.03
C SER A 560 -8.74 2.27 -1.14
N ASP A 561 -9.21 3.35 -0.49
CA ASP A 561 -10.46 3.32 0.27
C ASP A 561 -11.62 2.73 -0.57
N ALA A 562 -12.30 1.73 -0.02
CA ALA A 562 -13.53 1.22 -0.60
C ALA A 562 -14.70 2.13 -0.24
N VAL A 563 -15.50 2.45 -1.27
CA VAL A 563 -16.71 3.24 -1.13
C VAL A 563 -17.84 2.49 -1.83
N ILE A 564 -18.95 2.30 -1.13
CA ILE A 564 -20.09 1.55 -1.64
C ILE A 564 -21.32 2.43 -1.70
N LYS A 565 -22.24 2.12 -2.63
CA LYS A 565 -23.52 2.81 -2.74
C LYS A 565 -24.64 1.82 -2.49
N LEU A 566 -25.34 1.97 -1.37
CA LEU A 566 -26.42 1.09 -0.93
C LEU A 566 -27.71 1.88 -0.71
N GLY A 567 -28.85 1.19 -0.80
CA GLY A 567 -30.16 1.69 -0.40
C GLY A 567 -31.21 0.57 -0.44
N GLY A 568 -32.23 0.68 0.40
CA GLY A 568 -33.28 -0.34 0.50
C GLY A 568 -32.80 -1.60 1.22
N THR A 569 -33.50 -2.72 1.01
CA THR A 569 -33.20 -3.99 1.68
C THR A 569 -32.05 -4.72 1.00
N ASN A 570 -31.00 -5.01 1.76
CA ASN A 570 -29.77 -5.62 1.29
C ASN A 570 -29.31 -6.70 2.26
N THR A 571 -28.75 -7.78 1.75
CA THR A 571 -28.07 -8.79 2.55
C THR A 571 -26.57 -8.66 2.35
N LEU A 572 -25.90 -8.20 3.39
CA LEU A 572 -24.45 -8.10 3.45
C LEU A 572 -23.90 -9.37 4.09
N ARG A 573 -22.78 -9.88 3.59
CA ARG A 573 -22.05 -10.98 4.21
C ARG A 573 -20.73 -10.46 4.73
N PHE A 574 -20.50 -10.60 6.04
CA PHE A 574 -19.17 -10.41 6.60
C PHE A 574 -18.48 -11.77 6.59
N ASN A 575 -17.37 -11.88 5.88
CA ASN A 575 -16.53 -13.07 5.86
C ASN A 575 -15.28 -12.76 6.68
N ALA A 576 -15.14 -13.47 7.79
CA ALA A 576 -14.09 -13.22 8.73
C ALA A 576 -12.82 -14.03 8.37
N ASP A 577 -11.65 -13.56 8.82
CA ASP A 577 -10.34 -14.15 8.48
C ASP A 577 -9.40 -14.15 9.68
N SER A 578 -9.24 -13.00 10.36
CA SER A 578 -8.34 -12.89 11.51
C SER A 578 -8.82 -11.83 12.51
N GLY A 579 -8.67 -12.13 13.81
CA GLY A 579 -9.12 -11.29 14.92
C GLY A 579 -10.56 -11.59 15.35
N ASP A 580 -10.97 -10.98 16.46
CA ASP A 580 -12.38 -10.92 16.88
C ASP A 580 -13.09 -9.81 16.09
N PHE A 581 -14.36 -10.04 15.75
CA PHE A 581 -15.21 -9.10 15.02
C PHE A 581 -16.44 -8.76 15.84
N ASP A 582 -16.70 -7.46 16.03
CA ASP A 582 -17.71 -6.98 16.97
C ASP A 582 -18.91 -6.33 16.26
N TRP A 583 -18.63 -5.39 15.36
CA TRP A 583 -19.68 -4.73 14.56
C TRP A 583 -19.06 -4.06 13.35
N PHE A 584 -19.88 -3.68 12.37
CA PHE A 584 -19.45 -2.82 11.28
C PHE A 584 -20.44 -1.69 11.04
N VAL A 585 -19.97 -0.64 10.40
CA VAL A 585 -20.72 0.59 10.20
C VAL A 585 -20.57 1.14 8.81
N LEU A 586 -21.72 1.53 8.27
CA LEU A 586 -21.87 2.25 7.03
C LEU A 586 -21.90 3.74 7.37
N ALA A 587 -20.78 4.42 7.17
CA ALA A 587 -20.60 5.84 7.45
C ALA A 587 -20.85 6.68 6.18
N PRO A 588 -21.93 7.49 6.13
CA PRO A 588 -22.24 8.34 4.98
C PRO A 588 -21.04 9.16 4.52
N THR A 589 -20.79 9.17 3.21
CA THR A 589 -19.67 9.91 2.60
C THR A 589 -20.06 10.45 1.23
N VAL A 590 -19.18 11.29 0.68
CA VAL A 590 -19.27 11.75 -0.70
C VAL A 590 -18.08 11.26 -1.51
N ALA A 591 -18.35 10.66 -2.66
CA ALA A 591 -17.31 10.18 -3.57
C ALA A 591 -17.72 10.40 -5.03
N PRO A 592 -16.80 10.83 -5.91
CA PRO A 592 -17.10 10.95 -7.32
C PRO A 592 -17.20 9.57 -7.99
N ALA A 593 -17.66 9.51 -9.23
CA ALA A 593 -17.60 8.28 -10.02
C ALA A 593 -16.16 7.71 -10.10
N LYS A 594 -16.00 6.41 -9.87
CA LYS A 594 -14.70 5.72 -9.72
C LYS A 594 -14.60 4.54 -10.68
N VAL A 595 -13.44 4.34 -11.30
CA VAL A 595 -13.14 3.12 -12.08
C VAL A 595 -13.08 1.94 -11.11
N MET A 596 -13.90 0.92 -11.32
CA MET A 596 -13.98 -0.27 -10.48
C MET A 596 -13.13 -1.41 -11.01
N SER A 597 -13.13 -1.58 -12.33
CA SER A 597 -12.34 -2.60 -13.00
C SER A 597 -12.00 -2.16 -14.41
N ALA A 598 -10.87 -2.68 -14.90
CA ALA A 598 -10.44 -2.49 -16.27
C ALA A 598 -9.76 -3.77 -16.74
N SER A 599 -10.03 -4.16 -17.98
CA SER A 599 -9.39 -5.27 -18.68
C SER A 599 -8.95 -4.78 -20.06
N PRO A 600 -7.71 -5.02 -20.50
CA PRO A 600 -6.63 -5.65 -19.73
C PRO A 600 -6.18 -4.78 -18.55
N VAL A 601 -5.83 -5.42 -17.43
CA VAL A 601 -5.28 -4.73 -16.25
C VAL A 601 -3.87 -4.21 -16.56
N ALA A 602 -3.41 -3.22 -15.80
CA ALA A 602 -2.07 -2.67 -15.98
C ALA A 602 -1.00 -3.75 -15.80
N SER A 603 -0.04 -3.76 -16.72
CA SER A 603 1.13 -4.63 -16.78
C SER A 603 0.83 -6.12 -16.95
N VAL A 604 -0.36 -6.51 -17.42
CA VAL A 604 -0.63 -7.93 -17.75
C VAL A 604 0.13 -8.37 -19.00
N HIS A 605 0.56 -9.63 -19.02
CA HIS A 605 1.30 -10.27 -20.12
C HIS A 605 0.49 -11.37 -20.79
N GLY A 606 0.72 -11.58 -22.09
CA GLY A 606 0.17 -12.72 -22.82
C GLY A 606 -1.25 -12.49 -23.34
N GLU A 607 -1.65 -11.24 -23.55
CA GLU A 607 -2.98 -10.95 -24.09
C GLU A 607 -3.06 -11.33 -25.58
N PRO A 608 -4.17 -11.96 -26.02
CA PRO A 608 -4.47 -12.16 -27.43
C PRO A 608 -4.47 -10.84 -28.24
N ARG A 609 -4.17 -10.94 -29.53
CA ARG A 609 -4.16 -9.76 -30.41
C ARG A 609 -5.53 -9.14 -30.65
N ASN A 610 -6.61 -9.87 -30.39
CA ASN A 610 -7.99 -9.40 -30.49
C ASN A 610 -8.61 -9.05 -29.13
N THR A 611 -7.78 -8.93 -28.08
CA THR A 611 -8.24 -8.62 -26.72
C THR A 611 -9.08 -7.33 -26.72
N PRO A 612 -10.33 -7.39 -26.22
CA PRO A 612 -11.15 -6.21 -26.02
C PRO A 612 -10.61 -5.37 -24.85
N ILE A 613 -10.95 -4.08 -24.84
CA ILE A 613 -10.78 -3.21 -23.69
C ILE A 613 -12.14 -3.01 -23.04
N ASP A 614 -12.26 -3.43 -21.80
CA ASP A 614 -13.48 -3.35 -20.98
C ASP A 614 -13.18 -2.58 -19.70
N VAL A 615 -13.89 -1.46 -19.48
CA VAL A 615 -13.76 -0.67 -18.24
C VAL A 615 -15.12 -0.51 -17.59
N VAL A 616 -15.22 -0.76 -16.29
CA VAL A 616 -16.43 -0.55 -15.50
C VAL A 616 -16.21 0.59 -14.53
N VAL A 617 -17.09 1.58 -14.56
CA VAL A 617 -17.06 2.76 -13.69
C VAL A 617 -18.30 2.75 -12.78
N ALA A 618 -18.12 2.86 -11.47
CA ALA A 618 -19.24 3.01 -10.54
C ALA A 618 -19.71 4.48 -10.47
N ASN A 619 -21.04 4.68 -10.52
CA ASN A 619 -21.66 5.95 -10.20
C ASN A 619 -21.92 6.03 -8.69
N LEU A 620 -21.18 6.89 -8.00
CA LEU A 620 -21.26 7.08 -6.55
C LEU A 620 -22.14 8.30 -6.23
N SER A 621 -21.59 9.34 -5.59
CA SER A 621 -22.34 10.57 -5.27
C SER A 621 -22.58 11.39 -6.53
N THR A 622 -21.65 11.33 -7.49
CA THR A 622 -21.83 11.80 -8.86
C THR A 622 -21.86 10.61 -9.82
N SER A 623 -22.43 10.84 -11.00
CA SER A 623 -22.50 9.86 -12.08
C SER A 623 -21.62 10.29 -13.25
N VAL A 624 -21.08 9.33 -13.99
CA VAL A 624 -20.37 9.58 -15.24
C VAL A 624 -21.28 10.34 -16.21
N ALA A 625 -20.81 11.47 -16.72
CA ALA A 625 -21.43 12.15 -17.85
C ALA A 625 -21.02 11.42 -19.13
N THR A 626 -21.84 10.48 -19.60
CA THR A 626 -21.47 9.53 -20.68
C THR A 626 -21.04 10.20 -21.99
N ASN A 627 -21.55 11.40 -22.28
CA ASN A 627 -21.15 12.21 -23.44
C ASN A 627 -19.72 12.79 -23.35
N THR A 628 -19.05 12.64 -22.21
CA THR A 628 -17.67 13.11 -21.97
C THR A 628 -16.64 11.98 -22.00
N VAL A 629 -17.09 10.73 -22.10
CA VAL A 629 -16.23 9.54 -22.15
C VAL A 629 -15.40 9.59 -23.43
N LYS A 630 -14.07 9.44 -23.27
CA LYS A 630 -13.10 9.35 -24.35
C LYS A 630 -12.16 8.19 -24.10
N LEU A 631 -11.89 7.39 -25.14
CA LEU A 631 -10.90 6.31 -25.09
C LEU A 631 -9.85 6.54 -26.17
N SER A 632 -8.58 6.47 -25.78
CA SER A 632 -7.44 6.46 -26.69
C SER A 632 -6.67 5.15 -26.53
N VAL A 633 -6.30 4.50 -27.64
CA VAL A 633 -5.48 3.28 -27.66
C VAL A 633 -4.22 3.57 -28.46
N ASN A 634 -3.04 3.35 -27.86
CA ASN A 634 -1.74 3.65 -28.46
C ASN A 634 -1.64 5.09 -29.00
N GLY A 635 -2.25 6.05 -28.28
CA GLY A 635 -2.31 7.47 -28.66
C GLY A 635 -3.32 7.81 -29.77
N GLN A 636 -4.12 6.85 -30.26
CA GLN A 636 -5.17 7.08 -31.23
C GLN A 636 -6.54 7.16 -30.55
N ASP A 637 -7.31 8.21 -30.82
CA ASP A 637 -8.69 8.36 -30.34
C ASP A 637 -9.60 7.31 -31.01
N VAL A 638 -10.19 6.43 -30.20
CA VAL A 638 -11.10 5.36 -30.62
C VAL A 638 -12.53 5.56 -30.08
N THR A 639 -12.83 6.76 -29.55
CA THR A 639 -14.09 7.05 -28.85
C THR A 639 -15.33 6.74 -29.68
N SER A 640 -15.30 6.89 -31.01
CA SER A 640 -16.45 6.58 -31.88
C SER A 640 -16.75 5.08 -32.01
N SER A 641 -15.85 4.21 -31.55
CA SER A 641 -15.94 2.75 -31.68
C SER A 641 -16.23 2.06 -30.34
N ILE A 642 -16.41 2.82 -29.26
CA ILE A 642 -16.75 2.26 -27.94
C ILE A 642 -18.26 2.06 -27.81
N ILE A 643 -18.65 1.07 -27.03
CA ILE A 643 -20.03 0.83 -26.59
C ILE A 643 -20.11 1.23 -25.12
N ILE A 644 -21.01 2.15 -24.79
CA ILE A 644 -21.26 2.58 -23.41
C ILE A 644 -22.61 2.01 -22.97
N THR A 645 -22.59 1.23 -21.89
CA THR A 645 -23.80 0.65 -21.28
C THR A 645 -23.92 1.14 -19.85
N VAL A 646 -25.04 1.78 -19.51
CA VAL A 646 -25.37 2.12 -18.13
C VAL A 646 -26.14 0.95 -17.53
N ASN A 647 -25.53 0.24 -16.58
CA ASN A 647 -26.15 -0.88 -15.89
C ASN A 647 -26.83 -0.39 -14.62
N ALA A 648 -28.08 -0.79 -14.43
CA ALA A 648 -28.76 -0.59 -13.16
C ALA A 648 -28.07 -1.44 -12.07
N GLY A 649 -27.91 -0.84 -10.90
CA GLY A 649 -27.46 -1.55 -9.72
C GLY A 649 -28.44 -2.65 -9.30
N MET A 650 -27.94 -3.76 -8.75
CA MET A 650 -28.80 -4.81 -8.20
C MET A 650 -29.54 -4.27 -6.96
N GLY A 651 -30.85 -4.52 -6.86
CA GLY A 651 -31.66 -4.08 -5.72
C GLY A 651 -31.81 -2.56 -5.56
N GLY A 652 -31.33 -1.74 -6.50
CA GLY A 652 -31.27 -0.28 -6.38
C GLY A 652 -29.90 0.29 -5.97
N ASN A 653 -28.89 -0.56 -5.80
CA ASN A 653 -27.55 -0.17 -5.31
C ASN A 653 -26.56 0.15 -6.43
N GLY A 654 -26.15 1.42 -6.55
CA GLY A 654 -25.00 1.82 -7.37
C GLY A 654 -25.07 1.42 -8.85
N SER A 655 -25.56 2.31 -9.73
CA SER A 655 -25.43 2.07 -11.18
C SER A 655 -23.97 2.09 -11.61
N THR A 656 -23.64 1.29 -12.63
CA THR A 656 -22.31 1.29 -13.25
C THR A 656 -22.39 1.71 -14.70
N VAL A 657 -21.28 2.16 -15.26
CA VAL A 657 -21.10 2.45 -16.68
C VAL A 657 -20.01 1.51 -17.19
N SER A 658 -20.41 0.56 -18.04
CA SER A 658 -19.49 -0.32 -18.78
C SER A 658 -19.11 0.34 -20.09
N ILE A 659 -17.82 0.39 -20.38
CA ILE A 659 -17.22 0.91 -21.60
C ILE A 659 -16.50 -0.24 -22.25
N HIS A 660 -17.00 -0.68 -23.40
CA HIS A 660 -16.45 -1.79 -24.17
C HIS A 660 -15.87 -1.27 -25.48
N TYR A 661 -14.65 -1.70 -25.82
CA TYR A 661 -14.01 -1.44 -27.10
C TYR A 661 -13.45 -2.75 -27.66
N GLN A 662 -13.97 -3.16 -28.82
CA GLN A 662 -13.40 -4.23 -29.60
C GLN A 662 -12.49 -3.63 -30.69
N PRO A 663 -11.18 -3.94 -30.68
CA PRO A 663 -10.29 -3.50 -31.75
C PRO A 663 -10.78 -3.97 -33.13
N PRO A 664 -10.97 -3.07 -34.12
CA PRO A 664 -11.41 -3.45 -35.47
C PRO A 664 -10.30 -4.14 -36.28
N GLN A 665 -9.05 -4.02 -35.80
CA GLN A 665 -7.88 -4.70 -36.32
C GLN A 665 -7.12 -5.32 -35.15
N LEU A 666 -6.34 -6.36 -35.44
CA LEU A 666 -5.47 -6.99 -34.45
C LEU A 666 -4.49 -5.96 -33.87
N LEU A 667 -4.39 -5.95 -32.55
CA LEU A 667 -3.41 -5.13 -31.82
C LEU A 667 -1.99 -5.46 -32.26
N ALA A 668 -1.11 -4.47 -32.16
CA ALA A 668 0.31 -4.63 -32.39
C ALA A 668 0.90 -5.56 -31.31
N LEU A 669 1.98 -6.25 -31.64
CA LEU A 669 2.66 -7.10 -30.66
C LEU A 669 3.51 -6.28 -29.70
N GLY A 670 3.75 -6.84 -28.52
CA GLY A 670 4.47 -6.16 -27.45
C GLY A 670 3.55 -5.22 -26.67
N THR A 671 4.14 -4.16 -26.13
CA THR A 671 3.43 -3.23 -25.24
C THR A 671 2.40 -2.40 -26.01
N ASN A 672 1.15 -2.51 -25.58
CA ASN A 672 0.04 -1.64 -25.95
C ASN A 672 -0.40 -0.85 -24.72
N GLY A 673 -1.05 0.28 -24.92
CA GLY A 673 -1.61 1.07 -23.83
C GLY A 673 -2.91 1.75 -24.22
N TYR A 674 -3.75 2.01 -23.22
CA TYR A 674 -4.96 2.78 -23.39
C TYR A 674 -5.15 3.80 -22.28
N THR A 675 -5.83 4.89 -22.64
CA THR A 675 -6.19 5.97 -21.73
C THR A 675 -7.68 6.25 -21.87
N LEU A 676 -8.40 6.05 -20.78
CA LEU A 676 -9.80 6.44 -20.61
C LEU A 676 -9.86 7.79 -19.92
N THR A 677 -10.70 8.71 -20.40
CA THR A 677 -11.03 9.96 -19.69
C THR A 677 -12.54 10.19 -19.69
N PHE A 678 -13.08 10.62 -18.56
CA PHE A 678 -14.49 11.02 -18.44
C PHE A 678 -14.64 12.13 -17.39
N ALA A 679 -15.68 12.94 -17.50
CA ALA A 679 -16.13 13.83 -16.44
C ALA A 679 -17.38 13.27 -15.76
N ASP A 680 -17.55 13.59 -14.48
CA ASP A 680 -18.79 13.34 -13.76
C ASP A 680 -19.81 14.48 -13.94
N ASN A 681 -21.02 14.30 -13.41
CA ASN A 681 -22.09 15.29 -13.41
C ASN A 681 -22.07 16.21 -12.17
N GLY A 682 -20.95 16.25 -11.44
CA GLY A 682 -20.77 17.12 -10.29
C GLY A 682 -20.73 18.60 -10.66
N THR A 683 -20.83 19.47 -9.66
CA THR A 683 -20.65 20.92 -9.83
C THR A 683 -19.62 21.43 -8.81
N PRO A 684 -18.37 21.76 -9.22
CA PRO A 684 -17.83 21.63 -10.59
C PRO A 684 -17.65 20.16 -11.02
N PRO A 685 -17.69 19.86 -12.33
CA PRO A 685 -17.42 18.52 -12.84
C PRO A 685 -16.00 18.06 -12.48
N LYS A 686 -15.86 16.83 -12.01
CA LYS A 686 -14.55 16.19 -11.81
C LYS A 686 -14.20 15.34 -13.02
N THR A 687 -13.02 15.56 -13.59
CA THR A 687 -12.48 14.74 -14.68
C THR A 687 -11.56 13.67 -14.12
N THR A 688 -11.83 12.42 -14.51
CA THR A 688 -11.02 11.25 -14.18
C THR A 688 -10.30 10.77 -15.44
N THR A 689 -9.00 10.50 -15.30
CA THR A 689 -8.18 9.86 -16.34
C THR A 689 -7.59 8.57 -15.79
N TYR A 690 -7.84 7.46 -16.49
CA TYR A 690 -7.30 6.13 -16.18
C TYR A 690 -6.40 5.68 -17.32
N THR A 691 -5.21 5.18 -17.01
CA THR A 691 -4.25 4.69 -18.00
C THR A 691 -3.75 3.31 -17.60
N ALA A 692 -3.66 2.40 -18.57
CA ALA A 692 -3.06 1.09 -18.38
C ALA A 692 -2.24 0.69 -19.61
N THR A 693 -1.23 -0.14 -19.39
CA THR A 693 -0.41 -0.79 -20.42
C THR A 693 -0.52 -2.30 -20.28
N PHE A 694 -0.45 -3.04 -21.38
CA PHE A 694 -0.51 -4.51 -21.39
C PHE A 694 0.33 -5.05 -22.56
N ILE A 695 0.76 -6.31 -22.48
CA ILE A 695 1.62 -6.93 -23.49
C ILE A 695 0.83 -7.98 -24.27
N VAL A 696 0.79 -7.76 -25.58
CA VAL A 696 0.16 -8.65 -26.55
C VAL A 696 1.19 -9.65 -27.08
N ASP A 697 0.88 -10.95 -27.01
CA ASP A 697 1.72 -12.05 -27.47
C ASP A 697 1.02 -12.83 -28.61
N PRO A 698 1.71 -13.13 -29.72
CA PRO A 698 1.11 -13.90 -30.83
C PRO A 698 0.59 -15.29 -30.42
N ARG A 699 1.24 -15.96 -29.46
CA ARG A 699 0.88 -17.33 -29.00
C ARG A 699 -0.47 -17.40 -28.28
N ALA A 700 -0.97 -16.28 -27.78
CA ALA A 700 -2.27 -16.20 -27.12
C ALA A 700 -3.44 -16.12 -28.11
N THR A 701 -3.18 -16.06 -29.42
CA THR A 701 -4.23 -15.87 -30.42
C THR A 701 -5.06 -17.16 -30.63
N PRO A 702 -6.40 -17.11 -30.52
CA PRO A 702 -7.25 -18.27 -30.78
C PRO A 702 -7.11 -18.83 -32.20
N ASN A 703 -7.33 -20.14 -32.35
CA ASN A 703 -7.29 -20.88 -33.62
C ASN A 703 -5.94 -20.86 -34.35
N GLN A 704 -4.85 -20.68 -33.60
CA GLN A 704 -3.50 -20.85 -34.13
C GLN A 704 -3.22 -22.29 -34.58
N PHE A 705 -2.33 -22.42 -35.56
CA PHE A 705 -1.81 -23.71 -36.03
C PHE A 705 -0.30 -23.73 -35.80
N LEU A 706 0.23 -24.84 -35.30
CA LEU A 706 1.64 -24.95 -34.95
C LEU A 706 2.26 -26.20 -35.58
N ILE A 707 3.55 -26.12 -35.92
CA ILE A 707 4.35 -27.24 -36.40
C ILE A 707 5.64 -27.29 -35.58
N GLU A 708 5.87 -28.40 -34.88
CA GLU A 708 7.13 -28.68 -34.19
C GLU A 708 8.24 -28.98 -35.21
N ALA A 709 9.43 -28.42 -35.01
CA ALA A 709 10.52 -28.46 -35.99
C ALA A 709 10.98 -29.88 -36.33
N GLU A 710 11.05 -30.76 -35.34
CA GLU A 710 11.46 -32.15 -35.46
C GLU A 710 10.45 -33.06 -36.19
N ASP A 711 9.23 -32.57 -36.42
CA ASP A 711 8.12 -33.31 -37.03
C ASP A 711 7.95 -33.04 -38.54
N PHE A 712 9.07 -32.87 -39.25
CA PHE A 712 9.11 -32.82 -40.71
C PHE A 712 8.67 -34.17 -41.35
N ASP A 713 8.42 -34.17 -42.65
CA ASP A 713 7.86 -35.32 -43.37
C ASP A 713 8.70 -36.60 -43.19
N PHE A 714 8.07 -37.75 -43.42
CA PHE A 714 8.72 -39.06 -43.37
C PHE A 714 8.39 -39.89 -44.62
N GLY A 715 9.16 -40.94 -44.89
CA GLY A 715 8.87 -41.89 -45.96
C GLY A 715 8.85 -41.33 -47.39
N GLY A 716 9.27 -40.08 -47.61
CA GLY A 716 9.16 -39.37 -48.89
C GLY A 716 7.83 -38.63 -49.07
N GLY A 717 7.53 -37.69 -48.18
CA GLY A 717 6.39 -36.77 -48.22
C GLY A 717 5.16 -37.23 -47.42
N GLN A 718 5.31 -38.24 -46.54
CA GLN A 718 4.23 -38.69 -45.66
C GLN A 718 4.20 -37.86 -44.37
N SER A 719 3.00 -37.69 -43.82
CA SER A 719 2.76 -37.00 -42.55
C SER A 719 1.69 -37.71 -41.73
N THR A 720 1.62 -37.39 -40.43
CA THR A 720 0.61 -37.92 -39.52
C THR A 720 -0.54 -36.93 -39.33
N ASN A 721 -1.78 -37.44 -39.26
CA ASN A 721 -2.96 -36.61 -39.03
C ASN A 721 -2.95 -35.93 -37.65
N ILE A 722 -2.34 -36.56 -36.65
CA ILE A 722 -2.26 -36.03 -35.28
C ILE A 722 -1.49 -34.70 -35.27
N ALA A 723 -0.38 -34.60 -36.02
CA ALA A 723 0.38 -33.35 -36.14
C ALA A 723 -0.29 -32.25 -36.98
N SER A 724 -1.48 -32.52 -37.54
CA SER A 724 -2.34 -31.51 -38.17
C SER A 724 -3.52 -31.09 -37.28
N THR A 725 -3.57 -31.55 -36.03
CA THR A 725 -4.67 -31.27 -35.10
C THR A 725 -4.14 -30.52 -33.89
N MET A 726 -4.70 -29.34 -33.60
CA MET A 726 -4.35 -28.55 -32.41
C MET A 726 -5.36 -28.79 -31.28
N PRO A 727 -4.93 -28.83 -29.99
CA PRO A 727 -3.55 -28.73 -29.53
C PRO A 727 -2.74 -29.98 -29.89
N TYR A 728 -1.51 -29.77 -30.39
CA TYR A 728 -0.57 -30.84 -30.68
C TYR A 728 0.46 -30.92 -29.55
N LEU A 729 0.65 -32.10 -28.96
CA LEU A 729 1.45 -32.27 -27.73
C LEU A 729 2.88 -32.84 -27.97
N GLY A 730 3.29 -32.96 -29.23
CA GLY A 730 4.59 -33.50 -29.65
C GLY A 730 4.67 -35.03 -29.68
N GLY A 731 5.75 -35.58 -30.27
CA GLY A 731 6.11 -37.00 -30.20
C GLY A 731 5.54 -37.92 -31.28
N ALA A 732 4.72 -37.42 -32.20
CA ALA A 732 3.99 -38.27 -33.16
C ALA A 732 4.87 -38.86 -34.27
N TYR A 733 6.08 -38.31 -34.48
CA TYR A 733 7.04 -38.80 -35.48
C TYR A 733 8.20 -39.59 -34.84
N GLN A 734 8.15 -39.85 -33.54
CA GLN A 734 9.15 -40.65 -32.86
C GLN A 734 9.33 -42.02 -33.56
N GLY A 735 10.55 -42.30 -34.01
CA GLY A 735 10.89 -43.56 -34.69
C GLY A 735 10.46 -43.68 -36.16
N LEU A 736 9.91 -42.65 -36.80
CA LEU A 736 9.58 -42.66 -38.23
C LEU A 736 10.78 -42.23 -39.09
N SER A 737 11.08 -42.99 -40.15
CA SER A 737 12.22 -42.75 -41.06
C SER A 737 11.94 -41.65 -42.08
N ALA A 738 12.81 -40.65 -42.18
CA ALA A 738 12.76 -39.62 -43.22
C ALA A 738 13.76 -39.89 -44.36
N LYS A 739 13.45 -39.42 -45.57
CA LYS A 739 14.31 -39.55 -46.76
C LYS A 739 15.10 -38.27 -47.02
N PHE A 740 16.43 -38.41 -47.02
CA PHE A 740 17.33 -37.33 -47.38
C PHE A 740 17.08 -36.80 -48.81
N GLY A 741 17.14 -35.49 -48.98
CA GLY A 741 16.89 -34.79 -50.24
C GLY A 741 15.43 -34.80 -50.67
N VAL A 742 14.52 -35.36 -49.86
CA VAL A 742 13.06 -35.40 -50.13
C VAL A 742 12.28 -34.78 -48.98
N ASP A 743 12.45 -35.31 -47.77
CA ASP A 743 11.74 -34.86 -46.57
C ASP A 743 12.51 -33.74 -45.85
N TYR A 744 13.83 -33.82 -45.91
CA TYR A 744 14.76 -32.83 -45.37
C TYR A 744 16.07 -32.85 -46.16
N TYR A 745 16.89 -31.83 -45.97
CA TYR A 745 18.30 -31.80 -46.33
C TYR A 745 19.09 -31.22 -45.17
N ASN A 746 20.20 -31.89 -44.83
CA ASN A 746 21.19 -31.42 -43.88
C ASN A 746 22.61 -31.76 -44.39
N ASN A 747 23.55 -30.81 -44.34
CA ASN A 747 24.96 -30.99 -44.73
C ASN A 747 25.95 -31.09 -43.56
N ASP A 748 25.48 -31.10 -42.32
CA ASP A 748 26.31 -31.10 -41.10
C ASP A 748 26.69 -32.49 -40.55
N GLY A 749 27.50 -32.47 -39.48
CA GLY A 749 28.13 -33.61 -38.80
C GLY A 749 27.22 -34.39 -37.83
N LEU A 750 27.80 -35.11 -36.87
CA LEU A 750 27.08 -35.93 -35.87
C LEU A 750 27.27 -35.33 -34.47
N ASP A 751 26.44 -34.37 -34.08
CA ASP A 751 26.68 -33.58 -32.86
C ASP A 751 25.58 -33.72 -31.76
N SER A 752 24.44 -34.40 -32.00
CA SER A 752 23.39 -34.57 -30.98
C SER A 752 22.60 -35.91 -30.92
N GLN A 753 21.61 -35.99 -30.01
CA GLN A 753 20.76 -37.16 -29.74
C GLN A 753 19.67 -37.35 -30.81
N ALA A 754 19.41 -38.60 -31.23
CA ALA A 754 18.42 -38.89 -32.26
C ALA A 754 17.00 -39.01 -31.69
N TYR A 755 16.08 -38.11 -32.07
CA TYR A 755 14.62 -38.26 -31.82
C TYR A 755 13.96 -39.32 -32.74
N ARG A 756 14.51 -39.55 -33.95
CA ARG A 756 14.01 -40.56 -34.91
C ARG A 756 15.02 -41.69 -35.07
N TRP A 757 14.72 -42.87 -34.52
CA TRP A 757 15.61 -44.04 -34.59
C TRP A 757 15.16 -45.03 -35.68
N GLY A 758 15.70 -44.91 -36.90
CA GLY A 758 15.62 -45.95 -37.94
C GLY A 758 15.52 -45.41 -39.37
N GLY A 759 16.19 -46.07 -40.33
CA GLY A 759 16.07 -45.92 -41.82
C GLY A 759 16.40 -44.55 -42.43
N ASP A 760 17.26 -44.52 -43.46
CA ASP A 760 17.76 -43.38 -44.29
C ASP A 760 18.09 -42.01 -43.63
N LEU A 761 18.04 -41.91 -42.31
CA LEU A 761 18.75 -40.92 -41.47
C LEU A 761 20.24 -41.31 -41.26
N ASN A 762 20.76 -42.19 -42.12
CA ASN A 762 22.05 -42.87 -41.97
C ASN A 762 22.70 -43.11 -43.36
N MET A 763 22.63 -42.12 -44.25
CA MET A 763 23.27 -42.20 -45.58
C MET A 763 24.69 -41.63 -45.53
N THR A 764 25.68 -42.49 -45.78
CA THR A 764 27.08 -42.07 -45.96
C THR A 764 27.22 -41.09 -47.13
N ASN A 765 27.93 -39.98 -46.94
CA ASN A 765 28.33 -39.14 -48.08
C ASN A 765 29.43 -39.84 -48.93
N SER A 766 29.84 -39.20 -50.02
CA SER A 766 30.87 -39.66 -50.98
C SER A 766 32.26 -39.98 -50.37
N SER A 767 32.49 -39.68 -49.08
CA SER A 767 33.74 -39.91 -48.35
C SER A 767 33.66 -41.03 -47.30
N GLY A 768 32.50 -41.69 -47.12
CA GLY A 768 32.36 -42.87 -46.26
C GLY A 768 32.32 -42.59 -44.75
N ALA A 769 32.19 -41.33 -44.33
CA ALA A 769 31.80 -40.98 -42.97
C ALA A 769 30.26 -40.94 -42.85
N GLY A 770 29.69 -41.47 -41.76
CA GLY A 770 28.26 -41.43 -41.48
C GLY A 770 27.83 -39.98 -41.23
N ILE A 771 27.01 -39.44 -42.11
CA ILE A 771 26.66 -38.02 -42.17
C ILE A 771 25.13 -37.98 -42.41
N GLN A 772 24.45 -36.91 -42.00
CA GLN A 772 23.01 -36.66 -42.20
C GLN A 772 22.09 -37.22 -41.10
N ASN A 773 22.30 -36.73 -39.87
CA ASN A 773 21.25 -36.75 -38.85
C ASN A 773 20.65 -35.33 -38.72
N VAL A 774 19.47 -35.19 -38.14
CA VAL A 774 18.93 -33.89 -37.72
C VAL A 774 19.24 -33.75 -36.24
N ASP A 775 20.03 -32.74 -35.87
CA ASP A 775 20.45 -32.58 -34.48
C ASP A 775 19.27 -32.10 -33.64
N THR A 776 18.73 -33.00 -32.82
CA THR A 776 17.62 -32.71 -31.91
C THR A 776 18.01 -32.85 -30.44
N ASP A 777 17.58 -31.91 -29.59
CA ASP A 777 17.72 -31.99 -28.14
C ASP A 777 16.40 -31.68 -27.45
N ALA A 778 16.12 -32.40 -26.36
CA ALA A 778 14.95 -32.15 -25.55
C ALA A 778 15.16 -30.87 -24.74
N THR A 779 14.26 -29.90 -24.88
CA THR A 779 14.33 -28.63 -24.14
C THR A 779 13.18 -28.50 -23.15
N GLY A 780 13.32 -27.59 -22.18
CA GLY A 780 12.25 -27.23 -21.25
C GLY A 780 11.23 -26.24 -21.80
N ASP A 781 11.38 -25.77 -23.05
CA ASP A 781 10.46 -24.82 -23.68
C ASP A 781 9.24 -25.55 -24.26
N VAL A 782 8.26 -25.79 -23.41
CA VAL A 782 7.05 -26.56 -23.75
C VAL A 782 5.82 -25.68 -23.96
N TYR A 783 5.91 -24.36 -23.74
CA TYR A 783 4.74 -23.47 -23.76
C TYR A 783 4.39 -22.99 -25.17
N ARG A 784 3.16 -23.25 -25.64
CA ARG A 784 2.67 -22.86 -26.98
C ARG A 784 1.57 -21.80 -26.94
N GLY A 785 1.35 -21.17 -25.79
CA GLY A 785 0.25 -20.21 -25.60
C GLY A 785 -0.93 -20.84 -24.88
N SER A 786 -1.89 -21.40 -25.61
CA SER A 786 -3.09 -22.01 -25.01
C SER A 786 -2.92 -23.47 -24.56
N TRP A 787 -1.76 -24.09 -24.81
CA TRP A 787 -1.40 -25.40 -24.31
C TRP A 787 0.11 -25.54 -24.07
N THR A 788 0.48 -26.65 -23.43
CA THR A 788 1.86 -27.03 -23.16
C THR A 788 2.13 -28.39 -23.78
N ASN A 789 3.25 -28.54 -24.50
CA ASN A 789 3.65 -29.82 -25.06
C ASN A 789 4.08 -30.81 -23.99
N THR A 790 3.84 -32.09 -24.26
CA THR A 790 4.34 -33.19 -23.43
C THR A 790 5.69 -33.72 -23.90
N VAL A 791 6.00 -33.53 -25.18
CA VAL A 791 7.26 -33.90 -25.81
C VAL A 791 7.70 -32.70 -26.64
N ASN A 792 8.93 -32.22 -26.41
CA ASN A 792 9.51 -31.12 -27.17
C ASN A 792 10.94 -31.41 -27.58
N PHE A 793 11.26 -31.14 -28.84
CA PHE A 793 12.61 -31.06 -29.35
C PHE A 793 12.76 -29.80 -30.20
N LYS A 794 14.01 -29.35 -30.40
CA LYS A 794 14.36 -28.38 -31.44
C LYS A 794 15.31 -29.00 -32.44
N VAL A 795 15.47 -28.40 -33.60
CA VAL A 795 16.50 -28.71 -34.60
C VAL A 795 17.64 -27.70 -34.46
N GLY A 796 18.81 -28.17 -34.04
CA GLY A 796 19.98 -27.33 -33.81
C GLY A 796 20.98 -27.30 -34.96
N TRP A 797 21.97 -26.43 -34.81
CA TRP A 797 23.11 -26.27 -35.74
C TRP A 797 22.73 -25.92 -37.19
N ILE A 798 21.52 -25.42 -37.45
CA ILE A 798 21.07 -25.18 -38.83
C ILE A 798 21.93 -24.15 -39.58
N ASP A 799 22.26 -24.48 -40.83
CA ASP A 799 22.95 -23.62 -41.77
C ASP A 799 22.11 -23.33 -43.04
N SER A 800 22.61 -22.44 -43.90
CA SER A 800 21.90 -21.97 -45.12
C SER A 800 21.51 -23.04 -46.15
N ALA A 801 22.11 -24.23 -46.11
CA ALA A 801 21.79 -25.34 -47.00
C ALA A 801 20.69 -26.24 -46.43
N ASP A 802 20.35 -26.11 -45.14
CA ASP A 802 19.38 -26.96 -44.46
C ASP A 802 17.94 -26.59 -44.79
N TRP A 803 17.11 -27.60 -45.03
CA TRP A 803 15.68 -27.40 -45.20
C TRP A 803 14.87 -28.61 -44.76
N PHE A 804 13.61 -28.36 -44.38
CA PHE A 804 12.69 -29.35 -43.83
C PHE A 804 11.30 -29.15 -44.42
N ASN A 805 10.69 -30.22 -44.95
CA ASN A 805 9.34 -30.21 -45.48
C ASN A 805 8.32 -30.61 -44.42
N TYR A 806 7.19 -29.91 -44.38
CA TYR A 806 6.09 -30.17 -43.48
C TYR A 806 4.77 -30.22 -44.25
N THR A 807 4.34 -31.43 -44.58
CA THR A 807 3.03 -31.72 -45.13
C THR A 807 2.01 -31.73 -43.99
N ARG A 808 1.04 -30.82 -44.03
CA ARG A 808 0.01 -30.66 -43.00
C ARG A 808 -1.35 -30.40 -43.64
N THR A 809 -2.41 -30.77 -42.92
CA THR A 809 -3.77 -30.36 -43.28
C THR A 809 -4.13 -29.09 -42.51
N PHE A 810 -3.96 -27.93 -43.14
CA PHE A 810 -4.24 -26.64 -42.54
C PHE A 810 -5.75 -26.33 -42.56
N PRO A 811 -6.31 -25.78 -41.47
CA PRO A 811 -7.61 -25.12 -41.54
C PRO A 811 -7.56 -23.96 -42.54
N ALA A 812 -8.58 -23.84 -43.38
CA ALA A 812 -8.64 -22.80 -44.39
C ALA A 812 -8.67 -21.41 -43.74
N ASN A 813 -7.56 -20.66 -43.82
CA ASN A 813 -7.45 -19.33 -43.24
C ASN A 813 -6.32 -18.52 -43.88
N THR A 814 -6.21 -17.26 -43.48
CA THR A 814 -5.02 -16.42 -43.72
C THR A 814 -4.20 -16.37 -42.44
N TYR A 815 -2.92 -16.67 -42.52
CA TYR A 815 -2.02 -16.76 -41.37
C TYR A 815 -0.86 -15.77 -41.48
N GLN A 816 -0.51 -15.11 -40.39
CA GLN A 816 0.85 -14.61 -40.19
C GLN A 816 1.73 -15.76 -39.71
N VAL A 817 2.95 -15.84 -40.25
CA VAL A 817 3.87 -16.92 -39.93
C VAL A 817 4.99 -16.41 -39.03
N TRP A 818 5.31 -17.22 -38.04
CA TRP A 818 6.33 -16.96 -37.04
C TRP A 818 7.21 -18.21 -36.88
N VAL A 819 8.46 -18.01 -36.50
CA VAL A 819 9.40 -19.09 -36.20
C VAL A 819 10.03 -18.86 -34.83
N ALA A 820 10.10 -19.89 -34.01
CA ALA A 820 10.84 -19.88 -32.75
C ALA A 820 12.30 -20.25 -33.03
N LEU A 821 13.21 -19.30 -32.77
CA LEU A 821 14.65 -19.46 -32.97
C LEU A 821 15.43 -19.06 -31.73
N SER A 822 16.57 -19.72 -31.47
CA SER A 822 17.53 -19.33 -30.42
C SER A 822 18.96 -19.22 -30.95
N HIS A 823 19.82 -18.41 -30.30
CA HIS A 823 21.22 -18.32 -30.68
C HIS A 823 22.13 -17.96 -29.49
N GLY A 824 23.29 -18.62 -29.39
CA GLY A 824 24.21 -18.50 -28.26
C GLY A 824 25.06 -17.24 -28.18
N ASP A 825 25.21 -16.50 -29.30
CA ASP A 825 25.86 -15.16 -29.29
C ASP A 825 25.19 -14.20 -28.30
N PRO A 826 25.94 -13.23 -27.70
CA PRO A 826 25.42 -12.27 -26.73
C PRO A 826 24.10 -11.64 -27.17
N ALA A 827 23.11 -11.62 -26.28
CA ALA A 827 21.75 -11.15 -26.58
C ALA A 827 21.77 -9.78 -27.29
N GLY A 828 21.04 -9.67 -28.40
CA GLY A 828 21.01 -8.44 -29.21
C GLY A 828 22.02 -8.41 -30.37
N THR A 829 22.87 -9.43 -30.56
CA THR A 829 23.78 -9.49 -31.71
C THR A 829 22.98 -9.62 -33.00
N ALA A 830 23.04 -8.61 -33.88
CA ALA A 830 22.24 -8.56 -35.10
C ALA A 830 22.50 -9.72 -36.07
N HIS A 831 21.49 -10.09 -36.86
CA HIS A 831 21.58 -11.09 -37.93
C HIS A 831 22.00 -12.49 -37.48
N ARG A 832 21.26 -13.04 -36.50
CA ARG A 832 21.58 -14.35 -35.90
C ARG A 832 20.43 -15.34 -35.89
N LEU A 833 19.19 -14.87 -35.98
CA LEU A 833 18.02 -15.70 -36.14
C LEU A 833 17.54 -15.52 -37.58
N LEU A 834 17.95 -16.43 -38.46
CA LEU A 834 17.74 -16.32 -39.91
C LEU A 834 17.07 -17.58 -40.44
N GLY A 835 16.13 -17.40 -41.36
CA GLY A 835 15.49 -18.50 -42.09
C GLY A 835 14.48 -17.99 -43.10
N SER A 836 13.93 -18.90 -43.90
CA SER A 836 12.84 -18.59 -44.82
C SER A 836 11.79 -19.69 -44.86
N ILE A 837 10.56 -19.31 -45.21
CA ILE A 837 9.46 -20.25 -45.41
C ILE A 837 8.98 -20.20 -46.85
N GLY A 838 8.78 -21.38 -47.44
CA GLY A 838 8.26 -21.56 -48.78
C GLY A 838 7.08 -22.54 -48.85
N LEU A 839 6.35 -22.50 -49.95
CA LEU A 839 5.32 -23.48 -50.31
C LEU A 839 5.85 -24.39 -51.41
N VAL A 840 5.78 -25.72 -51.21
CA VAL A 840 6.15 -26.69 -52.25
C VAL A 840 5.00 -26.81 -53.24
N THR A 841 5.13 -26.15 -54.40
CA THR A 841 4.06 -26.07 -55.42
C THR A 841 4.00 -27.26 -56.37
N SER A 842 5.09 -28.03 -56.48
CA SER A 842 5.14 -29.26 -57.27
C SER A 842 6.28 -30.17 -56.82
N GLY A 843 6.14 -31.49 -57.01
CA GLY A 843 7.20 -32.45 -56.72
C GLY A 843 7.28 -32.92 -55.28
N VAL A 844 6.25 -32.67 -54.46
CA VAL A 844 6.12 -33.16 -53.07
C VAL A 844 6.43 -34.66 -53.01
N GLY A 845 7.26 -35.08 -52.05
CA GLY A 845 7.68 -36.47 -51.88
C GLY A 845 8.72 -36.96 -52.90
N THR A 846 9.33 -36.07 -53.68
CA THR A 846 10.43 -36.38 -54.61
C THR A 846 11.65 -35.49 -54.37
N THR A 847 12.81 -35.81 -54.96
CA THR A 847 14.03 -34.99 -54.88
C THR A 847 14.01 -33.74 -55.76
N ASN A 848 13.03 -33.62 -56.68
CA ASN A 848 12.90 -32.50 -57.60
C ASN A 848 11.67 -31.67 -57.21
N GLN A 849 11.85 -30.77 -56.24
CA GLN A 849 10.79 -29.93 -55.71
C GLN A 849 10.85 -28.51 -56.28
N THR A 850 9.69 -27.93 -56.55
CA THR A 850 9.56 -26.50 -56.89
C THR A 850 8.98 -25.76 -55.69
N VAL A 851 9.78 -24.88 -55.09
CA VAL A 851 9.42 -24.15 -53.89
C VAL A 851 9.19 -22.67 -54.23
N GLN A 852 8.02 -22.15 -53.85
CA GLN A 852 7.72 -20.73 -53.87
C GLN A 852 8.04 -20.14 -52.51
N VAL A 853 9.10 -19.34 -52.41
CA VAL A 853 9.42 -18.60 -51.17
C VAL A 853 8.29 -17.63 -50.86
N LEU A 854 7.79 -17.69 -49.62
CA LEU A 854 6.71 -16.83 -49.12
C LEU A 854 7.26 -15.65 -48.32
N GLY A 855 8.32 -15.86 -47.53
CA GLY A 855 9.02 -14.81 -46.80
C GLY A 855 10.21 -15.32 -45.99
N SER A 856 10.88 -14.42 -45.28
CA SER A 856 12.10 -14.68 -44.51
C SER A 856 12.11 -13.93 -43.19
N CYS A 857 12.90 -14.40 -42.23
CA CYS A 857 13.13 -13.74 -40.95
C CYS A 857 14.60 -13.32 -40.77
N ASP A 858 14.79 -12.23 -40.04
CA ASP A 858 16.09 -11.72 -39.60
C ASP A 858 15.93 -11.01 -38.27
N ALA A 859 16.51 -11.57 -37.21
CA ALA A 859 16.46 -11.02 -35.86
C ALA A 859 17.79 -11.21 -35.11
N PRO A 860 18.02 -10.39 -34.06
CA PRO A 860 19.20 -10.51 -33.22
C PRO A 860 19.17 -11.78 -32.34
N SER A 861 20.34 -12.21 -31.88
CA SER A 861 20.51 -13.40 -31.03
C SER A 861 19.80 -13.28 -29.68
N THR A 862 19.46 -14.44 -29.12
CA THR A 862 18.75 -14.55 -27.84
C THR A 862 19.68 -14.57 -26.63
N GLY A 863 20.98 -14.83 -26.80
CA GLY A 863 21.97 -14.81 -25.73
C GLY A 863 22.29 -16.17 -25.13
N THR A 864 21.48 -17.19 -25.42
CA THR A 864 21.75 -18.58 -25.02
C THR A 864 20.98 -19.54 -25.91
N TRP A 865 21.57 -20.69 -26.19
CA TRP A 865 20.90 -21.78 -26.90
C TRP A 865 19.71 -22.30 -26.10
N GLY A 866 18.58 -22.56 -26.75
CA GLY A 866 17.34 -23.02 -26.12
C GLY A 866 16.47 -21.94 -25.48
N LEU A 867 16.91 -20.68 -25.44
CA LEU A 867 16.04 -19.54 -25.16
C LEU A 867 15.46 -19.03 -26.47
N ASN A 868 14.24 -19.44 -26.80
CA ASN A 868 13.62 -19.10 -28.07
C ASN A 868 13.02 -17.69 -28.07
N ASN A 869 13.31 -16.95 -29.13
CA ASN A 869 12.55 -15.77 -29.53
C ASN A 869 11.60 -16.16 -30.67
N LEU A 870 10.37 -15.68 -30.59
CA LEU A 870 9.42 -15.82 -31.69
C LEU A 870 9.64 -14.68 -32.69
N VAL A 871 10.10 -15.02 -33.90
CA VAL A 871 10.48 -14.08 -34.95
C VAL A 871 9.45 -14.10 -36.07
N PRO A 872 8.93 -12.95 -36.54
CA PRO A 872 7.98 -12.92 -37.64
C PRO A 872 8.67 -13.23 -38.97
N MET A 873 7.99 -13.99 -39.83
CA MET A 873 8.33 -14.05 -41.25
C MET A 873 7.90 -12.76 -41.93
N THR A 874 8.80 -12.17 -42.70
CA THR A 874 8.60 -10.88 -43.37
C THR A 874 8.87 -10.97 -44.87
N ASN A 875 8.30 -10.03 -45.63
CA ASN A 875 8.69 -9.84 -47.01
C ASN A 875 10.01 -9.04 -47.10
N THR A 876 10.49 -8.80 -48.32
CA THR A 876 11.74 -8.05 -48.55
C THR A 876 11.74 -6.61 -48.04
N ASN A 877 10.59 -6.06 -47.64
CA ASN A 877 10.46 -4.73 -47.03
C ASN A 877 10.39 -4.78 -45.49
N GLY A 878 10.60 -5.95 -44.87
CA GLY A 878 10.51 -6.14 -43.42
C GLY A 878 9.08 -6.13 -42.86
N VAL A 879 8.06 -6.25 -43.72
CA VAL A 879 6.65 -6.31 -43.29
C VAL A 879 6.25 -7.78 -43.08
N PRO A 880 5.61 -8.14 -41.95
CA PRO A 880 5.13 -9.51 -41.72
C PRO A 880 4.30 -10.04 -42.89
N ILE A 881 4.61 -11.25 -43.35
CA ILE A 881 3.86 -11.88 -44.43
C ILE A 881 2.52 -12.40 -43.94
N VAL A 882 1.56 -12.47 -44.87
CA VAL A 882 0.32 -13.22 -44.69
C VAL A 882 0.25 -14.30 -45.77
N VAL A 883 0.00 -15.53 -45.36
CA VAL A 883 -0.08 -16.70 -46.23
C VAL A 883 -1.49 -17.26 -46.16
N GLN A 884 -2.03 -17.66 -47.30
CA GLN A 884 -3.34 -18.29 -47.36
C GLN A 884 -3.13 -19.79 -47.50
N LEU A 885 -3.54 -20.54 -46.49
CA LEU A 885 -3.35 -21.99 -46.41
C LEU A 885 -4.69 -22.68 -46.18
N GLY A 886 -4.83 -23.90 -46.69
CA GLY A 886 -6.06 -24.67 -46.51
C GLY A 886 -6.01 -26.05 -47.15
N GLY A 887 -6.50 -27.06 -46.43
CA GLY A 887 -6.38 -28.44 -46.87
C GLY A 887 -4.95 -28.96 -46.74
N THR A 888 -4.61 -30.02 -47.47
CA THR A 888 -3.28 -30.63 -47.40
C THR A 888 -2.28 -29.87 -48.26
N GLU A 889 -1.33 -29.22 -47.60
CA GLU A 889 -0.26 -28.43 -48.24
C GLU A 889 1.09 -28.77 -47.60
N THR A 890 2.17 -28.59 -48.35
CA THR A 890 3.54 -28.81 -47.88
C THR A 890 4.28 -27.48 -47.81
N VAL A 891 4.58 -27.03 -46.60
CA VAL A 891 5.45 -25.88 -46.36
C VAL A 891 6.89 -26.35 -46.14
N GLN A 892 7.86 -25.59 -46.62
CA GLN A 892 9.27 -25.86 -46.42
C GLN A 892 9.87 -24.74 -45.57
N PHE A 893 10.53 -25.09 -44.47
CA PHE A 893 11.39 -24.16 -43.75
C PHE A 893 12.83 -24.38 -44.20
N GLN A 894 13.48 -23.32 -44.65
CA GLN A 894 14.91 -23.30 -44.92
C GLN A 894 15.61 -22.61 -43.75
N GLY A 895 16.49 -23.35 -43.08
CA GLY A 895 17.34 -22.83 -42.02
C GLY A 895 18.44 -21.95 -42.59
N ASN A 896 18.85 -20.93 -41.85
CA ASN A 896 20.02 -20.12 -42.21
C ASN A 896 20.94 -19.84 -41.02
N SER A 897 20.37 -19.62 -39.82
CA SER A 897 21.12 -19.40 -38.58
C SER A 897 20.22 -19.50 -37.35
N GLY A 898 20.72 -20.13 -36.28
CA GLY A 898 20.04 -20.32 -34.99
C GLY A 898 19.75 -21.80 -34.70
N ASP A 899 19.11 -22.11 -33.58
CA ASP A 899 18.39 -23.38 -33.42
C ASP A 899 16.89 -23.13 -33.64
N TYR A 900 16.20 -24.04 -34.31
CA TYR A 900 14.80 -23.92 -34.73
C TYR A 900 13.88 -24.87 -33.95
N ASP A 901 12.92 -24.31 -33.22
CA ASP A 901 12.04 -25.07 -32.32
C ASP A 901 10.66 -25.35 -32.94
N TYR A 902 9.94 -24.32 -33.41
CA TYR A 902 8.64 -24.51 -34.06
C TYR A 902 8.25 -23.36 -34.99
N LEU A 903 7.33 -23.66 -35.92
CA LEU A 903 6.62 -22.67 -36.72
C LEU A 903 5.23 -22.43 -36.14
N LEU A 904 4.86 -21.15 -36.02
CA LEU A 904 3.55 -20.73 -35.56
C LEU A 904 2.80 -19.95 -36.65
N PHE A 905 1.60 -20.44 -36.99
CA PHE A 905 0.69 -19.85 -37.95
C PHE A 905 -0.47 -19.22 -37.18
N VAL A 906 -0.42 -17.90 -37.06
CA VAL A 906 -1.40 -17.11 -36.31
C VAL A 906 -2.46 -16.60 -37.28
N PRO A 907 -3.76 -16.92 -37.10
CA PRO A 907 -4.83 -16.34 -37.89
C PRO A 907 -4.71 -14.83 -37.94
N SER A 908 -4.57 -14.30 -39.15
CA SER A 908 -4.70 -12.88 -39.40
C SER A 908 -6.16 -12.60 -39.73
N ALA A 909 -6.68 -11.44 -39.30
CA ALA A 909 -7.86 -10.90 -39.95
C ALA A 909 -7.60 -10.90 -41.48
N PRO A 910 -8.54 -11.38 -42.32
CA PRO A 910 -8.41 -11.26 -43.75
C PRO A 910 -8.07 -9.81 -44.04
N ALA A 911 -7.04 -9.53 -44.84
CA ALA A 911 -6.85 -8.17 -45.32
C ALA A 911 -8.18 -7.74 -45.96
N GLY A 912 -8.84 -6.75 -45.35
CA GLY A 912 -10.08 -6.21 -45.91
C GLY A 912 -9.85 -5.86 -47.38
N PRO A 913 -10.85 -5.94 -48.24
CA PRO A 913 -10.62 -5.86 -49.67
C PRO A 913 -9.88 -4.57 -50.06
N GLN A 914 -8.74 -4.70 -50.74
CA GLN A 914 -7.87 -3.58 -51.11
C GLN A 914 -7.79 -3.43 -52.61
N PHE A 915 -7.97 -2.20 -53.11
CA PHE A 915 -7.66 -1.90 -54.50
C PHE A 915 -6.16 -2.10 -54.74
N SER A 916 -5.82 -3.06 -55.59
CA SER A 916 -4.44 -3.43 -55.91
C SER A 916 -3.94 -2.71 -57.17
N LYS A 917 -4.84 -2.30 -58.07
CA LYS A 917 -4.47 -1.55 -59.27
C LYS A 917 -5.67 -0.82 -59.88
N ILE A 918 -5.49 0.46 -60.19
CA ILE A 918 -6.46 1.26 -60.97
C ILE A 918 -5.76 1.72 -62.26
N GLN A 919 -6.34 1.43 -63.42
CA GLN A 919 -5.77 1.82 -64.71
C GLN A 919 -6.86 2.22 -65.71
N VAL A 920 -6.56 3.18 -66.58
CA VAL A 920 -7.44 3.58 -67.67
C VAL A 920 -7.02 2.84 -68.95
N SER A 921 -7.98 2.23 -69.65
CA SER A 921 -7.76 1.59 -70.94
C SER A 921 -8.90 1.94 -71.90
N GLY A 922 -8.58 2.74 -72.93
CA GLY A 922 -9.59 3.30 -73.84
C GLY A 922 -10.63 4.13 -73.10
N SER A 923 -11.90 3.81 -73.27
CA SER A 923 -13.04 4.46 -72.60
C SER A 923 -13.42 3.83 -71.25
N ASN A 924 -12.56 3.00 -70.67
CA ASN A 924 -12.86 2.22 -69.47
C ASN A 924 -11.83 2.42 -68.35
N LEU A 925 -12.32 2.36 -67.11
CA LEU A 925 -11.55 2.25 -65.88
C LEU A 925 -11.49 0.78 -65.47
N ILE A 926 -10.29 0.21 -65.39
CA ILE A 926 -10.06 -1.15 -64.89
C ILE A 926 -9.64 -1.06 -63.43
N ILE A 927 -10.46 -1.65 -62.56
CA ILE A 927 -10.34 -1.64 -61.11
C ILE A 927 -10.00 -3.06 -60.65
N THR A 928 -8.80 -3.26 -60.12
CA THR A 928 -8.33 -4.54 -59.58
C THR A 928 -8.27 -4.43 -58.07
N TRP A 929 -8.73 -5.47 -57.38
CA TRP A 929 -8.61 -5.61 -55.93
C TRP A 929 -8.29 -7.03 -55.50
N SER A 930 -7.74 -7.15 -54.30
CA SER A 930 -7.62 -8.40 -53.55
C SER A 930 -8.68 -8.46 -52.44
N GLY A 931 -8.96 -9.67 -51.93
CA GLY A 931 -9.97 -9.90 -50.89
C GLY A 931 -11.40 -10.10 -51.42
N ALA A 932 -12.24 -10.77 -50.63
CA ALA A 932 -13.66 -11.00 -50.95
C ALA A 932 -14.47 -9.71 -50.69
N GLY A 933 -15.46 -9.44 -51.54
CA GLY A 933 -16.37 -8.31 -51.38
C GLY A 933 -17.02 -7.87 -52.68
N THR A 934 -18.06 -7.04 -52.55
CA THR A 934 -18.79 -6.49 -53.69
C THR A 934 -18.27 -5.10 -54.04
N LEU A 935 -17.83 -4.89 -55.28
CA LEU A 935 -17.49 -3.56 -55.78
C LEU A 935 -18.76 -2.70 -55.80
N GLN A 936 -18.72 -1.56 -55.13
CA GLN A 936 -19.80 -0.58 -55.14
C GLN A 936 -19.34 0.76 -55.71
N GLN A 937 -20.28 1.50 -56.28
CA GLN A 937 -20.07 2.84 -56.79
C GLN A 937 -21.08 3.85 -56.20
N ALA A 938 -20.65 5.10 -56.10
CA ALA A 938 -21.47 6.23 -55.72
C ALA A 938 -21.06 7.51 -56.46
N ALA A 939 -21.96 8.49 -56.53
CA ALA A 939 -21.68 9.81 -57.10
C ALA A 939 -20.96 10.76 -56.10
N SER A 940 -20.89 10.40 -54.82
CA SER A 940 -20.26 11.15 -53.73
C SER A 940 -19.78 10.17 -52.64
N PRO A 941 -18.70 10.45 -51.89
CA PRO A 941 -18.26 9.61 -50.76
C PRO A 941 -19.34 9.45 -49.67
N SER A 942 -20.21 10.44 -49.50
CA SER A 942 -21.31 10.46 -48.53
C SER A 942 -22.68 10.07 -49.11
N GLY A 943 -22.75 9.71 -50.40
CA GLY A 943 -24.00 9.38 -51.09
C GLY A 943 -24.43 7.91 -50.93
N SER A 944 -25.56 7.56 -51.54
CA SER A 944 -26.02 6.17 -51.61
C SER A 944 -25.09 5.33 -52.48
N TRP A 945 -24.61 4.21 -51.92
CA TRP A 945 -23.75 3.26 -52.61
C TRP A 945 -24.58 2.16 -53.25
N SER A 946 -24.20 1.75 -54.46
CA SER A 946 -24.86 0.69 -55.21
C SER A 946 -23.85 -0.30 -55.76
N ALA A 947 -24.19 -1.58 -55.79
CA ALA A 947 -23.33 -2.62 -56.36
C ALA A 947 -23.10 -2.39 -57.86
N VAL A 948 -21.85 -2.54 -58.30
CA VAL A 948 -21.52 -2.61 -59.73
C VAL A 948 -21.92 -4.00 -60.21
N SER A 949 -23.01 -4.08 -60.97
CA SER A 949 -23.61 -5.34 -61.38
C SER A 949 -22.62 -6.23 -62.15
N GLY A 950 -22.47 -7.48 -61.70
CA GLY A 950 -21.61 -8.48 -62.36
C GLY A 950 -20.10 -8.25 -62.23
N ALA A 951 -19.65 -7.30 -61.41
CA ALA A 951 -18.23 -7.01 -61.24
C ALA A 951 -17.48 -8.12 -60.48
N SER A 952 -16.42 -8.64 -61.09
CA SER A 952 -15.38 -9.46 -60.46
C SER A 952 -14.01 -8.82 -60.69
N SER A 953 -13.03 -9.05 -59.81
CA SER A 953 -11.69 -8.45 -59.94
C SER A 953 -10.89 -9.16 -61.05
N PRO A 954 -10.34 -8.45 -62.06
CA PRO A 954 -10.43 -7.00 -62.31
C PRO A 954 -11.77 -6.60 -62.95
N ALA A 955 -12.42 -5.56 -62.41
CA ALA A 955 -13.67 -5.04 -62.96
C ALA A 955 -13.41 -3.94 -64.00
N THR A 956 -14.17 -3.96 -65.08
CA THR A 956 -14.13 -2.92 -66.12
C THR A 956 -15.36 -2.04 -66.00
N VAL A 957 -15.17 -0.76 -65.74
CA VAL A 957 -16.24 0.23 -65.59
C VAL A 957 -16.12 1.29 -66.70
N PRO A 958 -17.17 1.56 -67.49
CA PRO A 958 -17.13 2.62 -68.49
C PRO A 958 -16.90 3.99 -67.83
N ILE A 959 -16.01 4.79 -68.41
CA ILE A 959 -15.82 6.19 -68.01
C ILE A 959 -17.00 6.98 -68.60
N GLY A 960 -18.11 7.02 -67.86
CA GLY A 960 -19.32 7.77 -68.24
C GLY A 960 -19.15 9.30 -68.16
N GLY A 961 -20.16 10.05 -68.59
CA GLY A 961 -20.16 11.53 -68.61
C GLY A 961 -20.28 12.23 -67.24
N SER A 962 -20.23 11.49 -66.13
CA SER A 962 -20.30 12.03 -64.77
C SER A 962 -18.94 12.58 -64.33
N LYS A 963 -18.91 13.78 -63.75
CA LYS A 963 -17.66 14.51 -63.43
C LYS A 963 -16.79 13.85 -62.33
N SER A 964 -17.35 12.96 -61.51
CA SER A 964 -16.60 12.14 -60.53
C SER A 964 -17.43 10.91 -60.12
N LEU A 965 -16.79 9.75 -60.00
CA LEU A 965 -17.36 8.50 -59.48
C LEU A 965 -16.45 7.99 -58.38
N TYR A 966 -17.04 7.45 -57.32
CA TYR A 966 -16.33 6.91 -56.15
C TYR A 966 -16.58 5.42 -56.06
N PHE A 967 -15.54 4.65 -55.75
CA PHE A 967 -15.61 3.19 -55.63
C PHE A 967 -15.18 2.76 -54.24
N ARG A 968 -15.85 1.74 -53.71
CA ARG A 968 -15.45 1.02 -52.48
C ARG A 968 -15.70 -0.46 -52.68
N ILE A 969 -15.15 -1.27 -51.79
CA ILE A 969 -15.49 -2.69 -51.73
C ILE A 969 -16.21 -2.91 -50.41
N GLN A 970 -17.47 -3.34 -50.50
CA GLN A 970 -18.24 -3.72 -49.33
C GLN A 970 -18.00 -5.19 -49.06
N GLN A 971 -17.45 -5.47 -47.88
CA GLN A 971 -17.35 -6.83 -47.35
C GLN A 971 -18.63 -7.20 -46.60
#